data_AF-A0A8M1KSV4-F1
#
_entry.id   AF-A0A8M1KSV4-F1
#
_cell.length_a   1.000
_cell.length_b   1.000
_cell.length_c   1.000
_cell.angle_alpha   90.00
_cell.angle_beta   90.00
_cell.angle_gamma   90.00
#
_symmetry.space_group_name_H-M   'P 1'
#
loop_
_entity.id
_entity.type
_entity.pdbx_description
1 polymer ?
#
loop_
_entity_poly.entity_id
_entity_poly.type
_entity_poly.pdbx_seq_one_letter_code
_entity_poly.pdbx_strand_id
1 'polypeptide(L)'
;MSFKDIRGCNRRVSKEDQEFYDLKHRAAEYYRANSVPQKIEGVLNQMFLERPDDIYGYVANYFSQHSAKAVICRTEGKEMYDGNGQPSAQANVYCIIRNEEKCVCRATVSSCIEPVAGESDQTGAAGENQRHALETALHWINQPISNMLQGLDPNDQATIDKILSDFFLARFLENEDEKNKKREAEEAKLAKSAKNTPTPPPAPAPPTQGKDKKGGDKGRPAYCRGREGERGLLSFFHISFCPPVLIPPPSSGKKSVSIEKILPPAEPPVPVLEGCTAVGAVSLAVAKSAARVQDMPLYQHIRALRKDQTVGDVDIPFPMVTVLSCGKASPGKLNLLEEVLVIPAAGPRVRDRISMVLDLQREIKRILNTASKTGTLVFPVTDEGALLVGFDRAEQSLDLLTEACSNLRLTPGKDLHFALSCSAHRLMDYSKGKYEVIAGTLKSPDELVEVYESLIKKYPAICALIDPFRKEDLEQWDNLSCALSDQTCCLIANAAFGSRPCLYGEARLLPPGVTGVILKHVNEATISDLLRATSKGKDSSTILEQSGPEVCDDYLADLAVGLGVKFVKLGGLRGGVRLAWYNRLMELEEELDRQGILGKPPPLPLHPPLYAQHQTSSILSTPLSLSPHPCSLSYPPPLSLYALILEFSEYCVKHLCADSE
;
A
#
# COMPACT_ATOMS: atom_id res chain seq x y z
N MET A 1 -52.61 39.54 11.27
CA MET A 1 -53.16 40.51 12.24
C MET A 1 -52.08 40.84 13.24
N SER A 2 -51.78 42.13 13.41
CA SER A 2 -50.76 42.62 14.33
C SER A 2 -51.32 42.64 15.75
N PHE A 3 -50.50 42.44 16.78
CA PHE A 3 -50.89 42.49 18.20
C PHE A 3 -51.56 43.82 18.61
N LYS A 4 -51.44 44.86 17.78
CA LYS A 4 -52.16 46.14 17.94
C LYS A 4 -53.68 46.01 17.81
N ASP A 5 -54.19 45.01 17.11
CA ASP A 5 -55.63 44.87 16.82
C ASP A 5 -56.42 44.23 17.99
N ILE A 6 -55.74 43.72 19.02
CA ILE A 6 -56.36 43.05 20.19
C ILE A 6 -56.54 44.01 21.38
N ARG A 7 -56.07 45.27 21.30
CA ARG A 7 -56.23 46.27 22.39
C ARG A 7 -57.65 46.82 22.58
N GLY A 8 -58.61 46.40 21.76
CA GLY A 8 -60.02 46.83 21.85
C GLY A 8 -60.85 46.16 22.95
N CYS A 9 -60.36 45.11 23.62
CA CYS A 9 -61.08 44.45 24.71
C CYS A 9 -60.20 44.32 25.96
N ASN A 10 -60.69 44.86 27.08
CA ASN A 10 -60.14 44.73 28.44
C ASN A 10 -60.09 43.27 28.92
N ARG A 11 -59.15 42.48 28.41
CA ARG A 11 -58.63 41.28 29.08
C ARG A 11 -57.15 41.53 29.35
N ARG A 12 -56.74 41.50 30.62
CA ARG A 12 -55.33 41.40 30.99
C ARG A 12 -54.84 40.08 30.40
N VAL A 13 -54.16 40.15 29.26
CA VAL A 13 -53.49 39.02 28.64
C VAL A 13 -52.49 38.50 29.67
N SER A 14 -52.60 37.22 30.03
CA SER A 14 -51.71 36.64 31.03
C SER A 14 -50.27 36.67 30.51
N LYS A 15 -49.28 36.69 31.40
CA LYS A 15 -47.86 36.64 30.99
C LYS A 15 -47.58 35.40 30.12
N GLU A 16 -48.26 34.30 30.41
CA GLU A 16 -48.23 33.04 29.67
C GLU A 16 -48.79 33.19 28.24
N ASP A 17 -49.89 33.92 28.05
CA ASP A 17 -50.45 34.18 26.73
C ASP A 17 -49.51 35.02 25.85
N GLN A 18 -48.77 35.94 26.47
CA GLN A 18 -47.81 36.79 25.77
C GLN A 18 -46.55 36.01 25.38
N GLU A 19 -46.02 35.18 26.28
CA GLU A 19 -44.91 34.26 25.99
C GLU A 19 -45.27 33.25 24.89
N PHE A 20 -46.51 32.74 24.88
CA PHE A 20 -47.02 31.85 23.84
C PHE A 20 -47.13 32.54 22.47
N TYR A 21 -47.59 33.79 22.43
CA TYR A 21 -47.66 34.57 21.20
C TYR A 21 -46.27 34.84 20.62
N ASP A 22 -45.31 35.23 21.47
CA ASP A 22 -43.93 35.47 21.07
C ASP A 22 -43.26 34.19 20.56
N LEU A 23 -43.51 33.05 21.21
CA LEU A 23 -43.04 31.74 20.76
C LEU A 23 -43.60 31.40 19.37
N LYS A 24 -44.91 31.63 19.14
CA LYS A 24 -45.55 31.39 17.84
C LYS A 24 -44.97 32.27 16.74
N HIS A 25 -44.69 33.54 17.05
CA HIS A 25 -44.06 34.46 16.10
C HIS A 25 -42.65 33.98 15.71
N ARG A 26 -41.83 33.65 16.72
CA ARG A 26 -40.47 33.11 16.51
C ARG A 26 -40.48 31.80 15.73
N ALA A 27 -41.42 30.90 16.02
CA ALA A 27 -41.57 29.66 15.27
C ALA A 27 -41.95 29.92 13.80
N ALA A 28 -42.89 30.85 13.55
CA ALA A 28 -43.28 31.21 12.19
C ALA A 28 -42.13 31.86 11.40
N GLU A 29 -41.33 32.72 12.05
CA GLU A 29 -40.11 33.28 11.45
C GLU A 29 -39.09 32.18 11.15
N TYR A 30 -38.83 31.27 12.08
CA TYR A 30 -37.93 30.14 11.90
C TYR A 30 -38.34 29.25 10.71
N TYR A 31 -39.62 28.88 10.60
CA TYR A 31 -40.10 28.05 9.49
C TYR A 31 -40.01 28.77 8.15
N ARG A 32 -40.32 30.06 8.09
CA ARG A 32 -40.18 30.86 6.87
C ARG A 32 -38.71 31.01 6.45
N ALA A 33 -37.82 31.27 7.41
CA ALA A 33 -36.39 31.38 7.14
C ALA A 33 -35.80 30.08 6.57
N ASN A 34 -36.32 28.93 6.98
CA ASN A 34 -35.91 27.61 6.49
C ASN A 34 -36.78 27.07 5.33
N SER A 35 -37.67 27.90 4.75
CA SER A 35 -38.56 27.53 3.64
C SER A 35 -39.42 26.28 3.88
N VAL A 36 -39.74 25.98 5.15
CA VAL A 36 -40.51 24.78 5.54
C VAL A 36 -41.91 24.78 4.89
N PRO A 37 -42.69 25.89 4.89
CA PRO A 37 -44.01 25.90 4.28
C PRO A 37 -44.00 25.54 2.79
N GLN A 38 -43.06 26.09 2.03
CA GLN A 38 -42.92 25.83 0.59
C GLN A 38 -42.58 24.36 0.31
N LYS A 39 -41.75 23.74 1.16
CA LYS A 39 -41.40 22.32 1.03
C LYS A 39 -42.57 21.41 1.38
N ILE A 40 -43.35 21.75 2.40
CA ILE A 40 -44.59 21.03 2.75
C ILE A 40 -45.62 21.15 1.62
N GLU A 41 -45.81 22.34 1.07
CA GLU A 41 -46.71 22.54 -0.06
C GLU A 41 -46.28 21.73 -1.29
N GLY A 42 -44.98 21.72 -1.59
CA GLY A 42 -44.42 20.93 -2.68
C GLY A 42 -44.71 19.43 -2.56
N VAL A 43 -44.47 18.83 -1.39
CA VAL A 43 -44.74 17.40 -1.19
C VAL A 43 -46.23 17.08 -1.25
N LEU A 44 -47.09 17.93 -0.69
CA LEU A 44 -48.54 17.74 -0.74
C LEU A 44 -49.08 17.79 -2.18
N ASN A 45 -48.60 18.74 -2.97
CA ASN A 45 -48.98 18.87 -4.38
C ASN A 45 -48.53 17.65 -5.19
N GLN A 46 -47.29 17.18 -4.98
CA GLN A 46 -46.77 16.01 -5.68
C GLN A 46 -47.51 14.74 -5.29
N MET A 47 -47.79 14.53 -4.00
CA MET A 47 -48.56 13.39 -3.51
C MET A 47 -50.00 13.36 -4.04
N PHE A 48 -50.63 14.52 -4.20
CA PHE A 48 -51.98 14.60 -4.78
C PHE A 48 -52.01 14.09 -6.23
N LEU A 49 -50.94 14.38 -6.99
CA LEU A 49 -50.78 13.93 -8.37
C LEU A 49 -50.41 12.45 -8.45
N GLU A 50 -49.40 12.02 -7.70
CA GLU A 50 -48.82 10.67 -7.78
C GLU A 50 -49.65 9.60 -7.04
N ARG A 51 -50.42 9.99 -6.02
CA ARG A 51 -51.26 9.10 -5.20
C ARG A 51 -50.53 7.84 -4.71
N PRO A 52 -49.41 7.98 -3.97
CA PRO A 52 -48.65 6.84 -3.48
C PRO A 52 -49.47 6.01 -2.47
N ASP A 53 -49.30 4.68 -2.49
CA ASP A 53 -49.95 3.77 -1.55
C ASP A 53 -49.51 4.02 -0.09
N ASP A 54 -48.20 4.27 0.12
CA ASP A 54 -47.64 4.67 1.40
C ASP A 54 -47.35 6.18 1.44
N ILE A 55 -48.36 6.92 1.88
CA ILE A 55 -48.34 8.38 2.06
C ILE A 55 -47.19 8.82 2.98
N TYR A 56 -46.95 8.12 4.08
CA TYR A 56 -45.97 8.54 5.09
C TYR A 56 -44.55 8.18 4.65
N GLY A 57 -44.35 7.00 4.06
CA GLY A 57 -43.07 6.62 3.45
C GLY A 57 -42.67 7.57 2.33
N TYR A 58 -43.63 8.01 1.51
CA TYR A 58 -43.39 9.01 0.47
C TYR A 58 -42.90 10.35 1.05
N VAL A 59 -43.61 10.89 2.05
CA VAL A 59 -43.20 12.14 2.73
C VAL A 59 -41.82 12.00 3.37
N ALA A 60 -41.54 10.87 4.00
CA ALA A 60 -40.24 10.60 4.61
C ALA A 60 -39.12 10.59 3.57
N ASN A 61 -39.32 9.93 2.43
CA ASN A 61 -38.35 9.90 1.34
C ASN A 61 -38.13 11.29 0.72
N TYR A 62 -39.19 12.05 0.51
CA TYR A 62 -39.11 13.42 0.00
C TYR A 62 -38.27 14.32 0.92
N PHE A 63 -38.56 14.35 2.22
CA PHE A 63 -37.80 15.17 3.17
C PHE A 63 -36.38 14.64 3.40
N SER A 64 -36.14 13.34 3.20
CA SER A 64 -34.80 12.76 3.27
C SER A 64 -33.86 13.38 2.22
N GLN A 65 -34.35 13.69 1.02
CA GLN A 65 -33.57 14.36 -0.03
C GLN A 65 -33.24 15.83 0.29
N HIS A 66 -34.00 16.44 1.21
CA HIS A 66 -33.77 17.80 1.70
C HIS A 66 -33.05 17.85 3.04
N SER A 67 -32.75 16.70 3.63
CA SER A 67 -31.98 16.64 4.87
C SER A 67 -30.54 17.08 4.63
N ALA A 68 -29.92 17.68 5.65
CA ALA A 68 -28.50 18.02 5.60
C ALA A 68 -27.67 16.75 5.36
N LYS A 69 -26.56 16.91 4.63
CA LYS A 69 -25.59 15.83 4.43
C LYS A 69 -25.09 15.31 5.78
N ALA A 70 -24.74 14.03 5.81
CA ALA A 70 -24.09 13.46 6.98
C ALA A 70 -22.77 14.19 7.24
N VAL A 71 -22.46 14.43 8.50
CA VAL A 71 -21.18 15.01 8.93
C VAL A 71 -20.61 14.20 10.07
N ILE A 72 -19.29 14.02 10.10
CA ILE A 72 -18.60 13.35 11.20
C ILE A 72 -18.74 14.20 12.46
N CYS A 73 -19.20 13.61 13.56
CA CYS A 73 -19.28 14.32 14.85
C CYS A 73 -18.12 13.98 15.77
N ARG A 74 -17.70 12.71 15.79
CA ARG A 74 -16.54 12.24 16.56
C ARG A 74 -16.06 10.88 16.10
N THR A 75 -14.84 10.55 16.51
CA THR A 75 -14.27 9.20 16.41
C THR A 75 -14.03 8.61 17.79
N GLU A 76 -14.11 7.28 17.90
CA GLU A 76 -13.89 6.56 19.16
C GLU A 76 -12.97 5.36 18.91
N GLY A 77 -11.89 5.27 19.68
CA GLY A 77 -10.98 4.14 19.69
C GLY A 77 -11.41 3.10 20.71
N LYS A 78 -11.43 1.82 20.33
CA LYS A 78 -11.65 0.68 21.25
C LYS A 78 -10.54 -0.35 21.12
N GLU A 79 -10.12 -0.91 22.23
CA GLU A 79 -9.23 -2.07 22.26
C GLU A 79 -10.01 -3.33 21.83
N MET A 80 -9.39 -4.09 20.94
CA MET A 80 -9.85 -5.39 20.46
C MET A 80 -8.67 -6.36 20.45
N TYR A 81 -8.94 -7.65 20.26
CA TYR A 81 -7.89 -8.65 20.06
C TYR A 81 -7.87 -9.12 18.62
N ASP A 82 -6.67 -9.30 18.08
CA ASP A 82 -6.46 -9.91 16.77
C ASP A 82 -6.51 -11.45 16.84
N GLY A 83 -6.34 -12.10 15.69
CA GLY A 83 -6.38 -13.57 15.54
C GLY A 83 -5.30 -14.30 16.33
N ASN A 84 -4.23 -13.60 16.73
CA ASN A 84 -3.14 -14.13 17.55
C ASN A 84 -3.35 -13.80 19.04
N GLY A 85 -4.48 -13.19 19.40
CA GLY A 85 -4.80 -12.76 20.76
C GLY A 85 -4.02 -11.54 21.23
N GLN A 86 -3.38 -10.80 20.33
CA GLN A 86 -2.68 -9.56 20.67
C GLN A 86 -3.62 -8.35 20.61
N PRO A 87 -3.40 -7.34 21.46
CA PRO A 87 -4.24 -6.16 21.52
C PRO A 87 -4.05 -5.28 20.26
N SER A 88 -5.16 -4.79 19.71
CA SER A 88 -5.23 -3.98 18.48
C SER A 88 -6.30 -2.88 18.60
N ALA A 89 -6.16 -1.81 17.81
CA ALA A 89 -7.02 -0.62 17.88
C ALA A 89 -8.14 -0.67 16.83
N GLN A 90 -9.39 -0.62 17.28
CA GLN A 90 -10.57 -0.41 16.43
C GLN A 90 -10.96 1.07 16.45
N ALA A 91 -11.21 1.65 15.27
CA ALA A 91 -11.77 2.99 15.13
C ALA A 91 -13.27 2.91 14.79
N ASN A 92 -14.09 3.63 15.55
CA ASN A 92 -15.51 3.84 15.28
C ASN A 92 -15.73 5.28 14.81
N VAL A 93 -16.55 5.45 13.78
CA VAL A 93 -16.92 6.78 13.27
C VAL A 93 -18.39 7.03 13.57
N TYR A 94 -18.65 8.17 14.21
CA TYR A 94 -19.99 8.66 14.49
C TYR A 94 -20.29 9.84 13.56
N CYS A 95 -21.46 9.80 12.94
CA CYS A 95 -21.95 10.88 12.09
C CYS A 95 -23.28 11.41 12.60
N ILE A 96 -23.52 12.70 12.41
CA ILE A 96 -24.86 13.29 12.54
C ILE A 96 -25.60 13.04 11.23
N ILE A 97 -26.64 12.21 11.30
CA ILE A 97 -27.51 11.86 10.16
C ILE A 97 -28.94 12.18 10.58
N ARG A 98 -29.59 13.08 9.82
CA ARG A 98 -30.95 13.56 10.14
C ARG A 98 -31.07 14.09 11.58
N ASN A 99 -30.09 14.89 12.00
CA ASN A 99 -29.99 15.52 13.32
C ASN A 99 -29.84 14.53 14.50
N GLU A 100 -29.48 13.28 14.22
CA GLU A 100 -29.18 12.27 15.23
C GLU A 100 -27.73 11.80 15.09
N GLU A 101 -27.03 11.68 16.20
CA GLU A 101 -25.73 11.01 16.24
C GLU A 101 -25.91 9.50 16.07
N LYS A 102 -25.23 8.91 15.09
CA LYS A 102 -25.26 7.47 14.83
C LYS A 102 -23.83 6.95 14.68
N CYS A 103 -23.53 5.84 15.36
CA CYS A 103 -22.34 5.05 15.03
C CYS A 103 -22.60 4.41 13.68
N VAL A 104 -21.87 4.85 12.65
CA VAL A 104 -22.14 4.41 11.27
C VAL A 104 -21.39 3.13 11.00
N CYS A 105 -20.07 3.15 11.18
CA CYS A 105 -19.18 2.03 10.88
C CYS A 105 -17.99 1.98 11.84
N ARG A 106 -17.33 0.83 11.83
CA ARG A 106 -16.11 0.52 12.56
C ARG A 106 -15.11 -0.14 11.61
N ALA A 107 -13.83 0.07 11.89
CA ALA A 107 -12.76 -0.60 11.16
C ALA A 107 -11.58 -0.90 12.07
N THR A 108 -10.86 -1.96 11.74
CA THR A 108 -9.61 -2.32 12.39
C THR A 108 -8.58 -2.62 11.31
N VAL A 109 -7.36 -2.13 11.51
CA VAL A 109 -6.24 -2.32 10.58
C VAL A 109 -5.15 -3.10 11.29
N SER A 110 -4.50 -4.00 10.56
CA SER A 110 -3.40 -4.81 11.09
C SER A 110 -2.20 -3.92 11.44
N SER A 111 -1.55 -4.25 12.56
CA SER A 111 -0.28 -3.65 12.92
C SER A 111 0.85 -4.47 12.31
N CYS A 112 1.65 -3.85 11.44
CA CYS A 112 2.88 -4.44 10.96
C CYS A 112 4.06 -3.77 11.64
N ILE A 113 4.48 -4.31 12.78
CA ILE A 113 5.78 -4.04 13.37
C ILE A 113 6.61 -5.28 13.08
N GLU A 114 7.48 -5.22 12.06
CA GLU A 114 8.43 -6.30 11.84
C GLU A 114 9.42 -6.32 13.03
N PRO A 115 9.62 -7.47 13.70
CA PRO A 115 10.62 -7.56 14.74
C PRO A 115 12.00 -7.35 14.11
N VAL A 116 12.77 -6.41 14.66
CA VAL A 116 14.15 -6.18 14.24
C VAL A 116 14.95 -7.45 14.52
N ALA A 117 15.65 -7.96 13.49
CA ALA A 117 16.48 -9.15 13.61
C ALA A 117 17.57 -8.91 14.68
N GLY A 118 17.43 -9.58 15.84
CA GLY A 118 18.42 -9.53 16.92
C GLY A 118 17.87 -9.53 18.35
N GLU A 119 16.58 -9.28 18.56
CA GLU A 119 15.97 -9.28 19.91
C GLU A 119 15.17 -10.56 20.17
N SER A 120 15.87 -11.68 20.39
CA SER A 120 15.22 -12.97 20.69
C SER A 120 15.05 -13.26 22.19
N ASP A 121 15.16 -12.28 23.10
CA ASP A 121 15.18 -12.59 24.55
C ASP A 121 14.56 -11.54 25.48
N GLN A 122 13.51 -10.82 25.05
CA GLN A 122 12.74 -9.94 25.96
C GLN A 122 11.23 -10.09 25.78
N THR A 123 10.68 -11.19 26.29
CA THR A 123 9.23 -11.46 26.29
C THR A 123 8.41 -10.48 27.15
N GLY A 124 9.05 -9.71 28.05
CA GLY A 124 8.39 -8.68 28.87
C GLY A 124 8.34 -7.30 28.21
N ALA A 125 9.47 -6.79 27.71
CA ALA A 125 9.57 -5.43 27.16
C ALA A 125 8.81 -5.26 25.83
N ALA A 126 8.76 -6.31 25.00
CA ALA A 126 8.00 -6.28 23.74
C ALA A 126 6.49 -6.09 23.96
N GLY A 127 5.92 -6.72 25.01
CA GLY A 127 4.51 -6.58 25.36
C GLY A 127 4.15 -5.22 25.94
N GLU A 128 5.05 -4.60 26.71
CA GLU A 128 4.89 -3.24 27.23
C GLU A 128 4.92 -2.19 26.11
N ASN A 129 5.86 -2.31 25.18
CA ASN A 129 5.94 -1.43 24.01
C ASN A 129 4.69 -1.54 23.12
N GLN A 130 4.16 -2.74 22.93
CA GLN A 130 2.95 -2.94 22.13
C GLN A 130 1.70 -2.34 22.80
N ARG A 131 1.58 -2.45 24.14
CA ARG A 131 0.51 -1.76 24.87
C ARG A 131 0.64 -0.25 24.77
N HIS A 132 1.84 0.29 24.90
CA HIS A 132 2.05 1.73 24.79
C HIS A 132 1.69 2.25 23.39
N ALA A 133 2.05 1.50 22.34
CA ALA A 133 1.65 1.82 20.97
C ALA A 133 0.13 1.80 20.79
N LEU A 134 -0.58 0.83 21.41
CA LEU A 134 -2.04 0.78 21.42
C LEU A 134 -2.65 1.99 22.15
N GLU A 135 -2.19 2.28 23.37
CA GLU A 135 -2.69 3.42 24.16
C GLU A 135 -2.51 4.73 23.40
N THR A 136 -1.38 4.90 22.73
CA THR A 136 -1.09 6.04 21.86
C THR A 136 -2.06 6.09 20.67
N ALA A 137 -2.32 4.96 20.00
CA ALA A 137 -3.30 4.87 18.93
C ALA A 137 -4.71 5.28 19.40
N LEU A 138 -5.15 4.73 20.54
CA LEU A 138 -6.46 5.04 21.12
C LEU A 138 -6.56 6.53 21.51
N HIS A 139 -5.50 7.09 22.08
CA HIS A 139 -5.43 8.51 22.40
C HIS A 139 -5.57 9.36 21.12
N TRP A 140 -4.86 9.01 20.04
CA TRP A 140 -4.93 9.73 18.78
C TRP A 140 -6.33 9.71 18.17
N ILE A 141 -7.00 8.55 18.17
CA ILE A 141 -8.37 8.40 17.67
C ILE A 141 -9.34 9.25 18.51
N ASN A 142 -9.23 9.19 19.84
CA ASN A 142 -10.22 9.78 20.74
C ASN A 142 -10.09 11.30 20.90
N GLN A 143 -8.93 11.89 20.62
CA GLN A 143 -8.66 13.31 20.91
C GLN A 143 -8.26 14.10 19.65
N PRO A 144 -6.99 14.08 19.18
CA PRO A 144 -6.58 14.97 18.09
C PRO A 144 -7.33 14.65 16.79
N ILE A 145 -7.46 13.37 16.42
CA ILE A 145 -8.12 12.99 15.16
C ILE A 145 -9.62 13.32 15.23
N SER A 146 -10.29 12.98 16.33
CA SER A 146 -11.72 13.29 16.51
C SER A 146 -12.01 14.79 16.36
N ASN A 147 -11.16 15.66 16.93
CA ASN A 147 -11.32 17.10 16.84
C ASN A 147 -11.07 17.64 15.43
N MET A 148 -10.08 17.10 14.71
CA MET A 148 -9.75 17.53 13.35
C MET A 148 -10.81 17.12 12.31
N LEU A 149 -11.48 15.99 12.52
CA LEU A 149 -12.48 15.47 11.59
C LEU A 149 -13.91 15.96 11.86
N GLN A 150 -14.14 16.63 12.98
CA GLN A 150 -15.47 17.10 13.36
C GLN A 150 -16.03 18.09 12.33
N GLY A 151 -17.25 17.81 11.85
CA GLY A 151 -17.97 18.63 10.88
C GLY A 151 -17.65 18.32 9.41
N LEU A 152 -16.72 17.40 9.12
CA LEU A 152 -16.39 17.02 7.75
C LEU A 152 -17.42 16.06 7.14
N ASP A 153 -17.60 16.15 5.83
CA ASP A 153 -18.43 15.21 5.05
C ASP A 153 -17.64 13.89 4.90
N PRO A 154 -18.14 12.74 5.40
CA PRO A 154 -17.43 11.46 5.28
C PRO A 154 -17.19 11.04 3.83
N ASN A 155 -17.94 11.58 2.86
CA ASN A 155 -17.74 11.28 1.44
C ASN A 155 -16.48 11.93 0.85
N ASP A 156 -15.90 12.94 1.51
CA ASP A 156 -14.67 13.59 1.05
C ASP A 156 -13.42 12.86 1.57
N GLN A 157 -13.25 11.61 1.13
CA GLN A 157 -12.17 10.73 1.56
C GLN A 157 -10.78 11.36 1.32
N ALA A 158 -10.60 12.07 0.21
CA ALA A 158 -9.31 12.65 -0.15
C ALA A 158 -8.88 13.77 0.82
N THR A 159 -9.82 14.63 1.23
CA THR A 159 -9.53 15.68 2.21
C THR A 159 -9.27 15.09 3.59
N ILE A 160 -10.06 14.11 4.01
CA ILE A 160 -9.90 13.43 5.30
C ILE A 160 -8.55 12.71 5.37
N ASP A 161 -8.21 11.91 4.35
CA ASP A 161 -6.94 11.20 4.28
C ASP A 161 -5.76 12.17 4.27
N LYS A 162 -5.89 13.32 3.60
CA LYS A 162 -4.85 14.36 3.65
C LYS A 162 -4.63 14.90 5.06
N ILE A 163 -5.71 15.22 5.80
CA ILE A 163 -5.61 15.66 7.20
C ILE A 163 -4.92 14.60 8.06
N LEU A 164 -5.29 13.33 7.87
CA LEU A 164 -4.70 12.20 8.59
C LEU A 164 -3.21 12.02 8.25
N SER A 165 -2.83 12.12 6.97
CA SER A 165 -1.44 12.06 6.52
C SER A 165 -0.61 13.23 7.05
N ASP A 166 -1.13 14.47 6.99
CA ASP A 166 -0.46 15.66 7.48
C ASP A 166 -0.24 15.58 9.01
N PHE A 167 -1.25 15.08 9.75
CA PHE A 167 -1.13 14.81 11.19
C PHE A 167 -0.04 13.77 11.49
N PHE A 168 -0.03 12.65 10.75
CA PHE A 168 0.98 11.62 10.91
C PHE A 168 2.39 12.15 10.62
N LEU A 169 2.55 12.92 9.55
CA LEU A 169 3.83 13.52 9.17
C LEU A 169 4.39 14.40 10.28
N ALA A 170 3.54 15.26 10.87
CA ALA A 170 3.95 16.13 11.96
C ALA A 170 4.46 15.33 13.17
N ARG A 171 3.73 14.28 13.58
CA ARG A 171 4.16 13.41 14.70
C ARG A 171 5.41 12.60 14.39
N PHE A 172 5.57 12.18 13.14
CA PHE A 172 6.76 11.47 12.69
C PHE A 172 8.00 12.37 12.78
N LEU A 173 7.91 13.59 12.26
CA LEU A 173 9.02 14.56 12.30
C LEU A 173 9.38 14.94 13.75
N GLU A 174 8.39 15.16 14.62
CA GLU A 174 8.61 15.40 16.05
C GLU A 174 9.41 14.25 16.70
N ASN A 175 9.03 13.00 16.43
CA ASN A 175 9.70 11.82 16.97
C ASN A 175 11.13 11.66 16.44
N GLU A 176 11.38 11.94 15.15
CA GLU A 176 12.73 11.91 14.58
C GLU A 176 13.62 13.00 15.17
N ASP A 177 13.09 14.22 15.38
CA ASP A 177 13.81 15.30 16.07
C ASP A 177 14.17 14.92 17.51
N GLU A 178 13.27 14.26 18.24
CA GLU A 178 13.55 13.76 19.59
C GLU A 178 14.63 12.68 19.60
N LYS A 179 14.59 11.74 18.66
CA LYS A 179 15.63 10.71 18.53
C LYS A 179 16.98 11.33 18.18
N ASN A 180 17.01 12.32 17.29
CA ASN A 180 18.23 13.02 16.91
C ASN A 180 18.82 13.76 18.12
N LYS A 181 18.00 14.47 18.90
CA LYS A 181 18.44 15.11 20.16
C LYS A 181 18.96 14.09 21.18
N LYS A 182 18.34 12.91 21.29
CA LYS A 182 18.82 11.83 22.17
C LYS A 182 20.18 11.29 21.71
N ARG A 183 20.37 11.05 20.41
CA ARG A 183 21.64 10.62 19.82
C ARG A 183 22.74 11.66 20.06
N GLU A 184 22.47 12.93 19.79
CA GLU A 184 23.42 14.02 20.07
C GLU A 184 23.78 14.12 21.56
N ALA A 185 22.81 13.92 22.45
CA ALA A 185 23.05 13.91 23.90
C ALA A 185 23.87 12.70 24.36
N GLU A 186 23.68 11.51 23.77
CA GLU A 186 24.48 10.31 24.04
C GLU A 186 25.90 10.44 23.50
N GLU A 187 26.08 10.93 22.28
CA GLU A 187 27.38 11.24 21.70
C GLU A 187 28.13 12.27 22.56
N ALA A 188 27.43 13.30 23.04
CA ALA A 188 28.00 14.28 23.96
C ALA A 188 28.38 13.67 25.33
N LYS A 189 27.67 12.65 25.81
CA LYS A 189 28.01 11.91 27.05
C LYS A 189 29.22 10.99 26.84
N LEU A 190 29.28 10.27 25.71
CA LEU A 190 30.39 9.41 25.32
C LEU A 190 31.68 10.22 25.11
N ALA A 191 31.59 11.38 24.44
CA ALA A 191 32.70 12.30 24.26
C ALA A 191 33.23 12.90 25.59
N LYS A 192 32.38 13.04 26.61
CA LYS A 192 32.78 13.45 27.96
C LYS A 192 33.43 12.29 28.74
N SER A 193 32.99 11.05 28.53
CA SER A 193 33.58 9.86 29.16
C SER A 193 34.97 9.51 28.58
N ALA A 194 35.18 9.70 27.28
CA ALA A 194 36.47 9.45 26.62
C ALA A 194 37.60 10.42 27.05
N LYS A 195 37.25 11.56 27.67
CA LYS A 195 38.23 12.50 28.24
C LYS A 195 38.71 12.11 29.66
N ASN A 196 38.14 11.07 30.27
CA ASN A 196 38.40 10.68 31.66
C ASN A 196 39.06 9.29 31.84
N THR A 197 39.83 8.80 30.87
CA THR A 197 40.69 7.60 31.04
C THR A 197 42.13 8.00 31.40
N PRO A 198 42.76 7.44 32.47
CA PRO A 198 44.14 7.75 32.82
C PRO A 198 45.12 7.16 31.81
N THR A 199 46.07 7.99 31.36
CA THR A 199 47.18 7.61 30.48
C THR A 199 48.08 6.55 31.15
N PRO A 200 48.45 5.44 30.47
CA PRO A 200 49.49 4.56 30.97
C PRO A 200 50.88 5.23 30.87
N PRO A 201 51.84 4.90 31.77
CA PRO A 201 53.14 5.54 31.78
C PRO A 201 53.99 5.18 30.54
N PRO A 202 54.86 6.08 30.06
CA PRO A 202 55.64 5.87 28.84
C PRO A 202 56.75 4.82 29.05
N ALA A 203 56.87 3.90 28.10
CA ALA A 203 57.96 2.91 28.04
C ALA A 203 59.28 3.53 27.53
N PRO A 204 60.46 2.93 27.84
CA PRO A 204 61.78 3.54 27.59
C PRO A 204 62.20 3.52 26.11
N ALA A 205 62.96 4.54 25.69
CA ALA A 205 63.47 4.69 24.33
C ALA A 205 64.57 3.65 23.99
N PRO A 206 64.60 3.12 22.74
CA PRO A 206 65.69 2.26 22.26
C PRO A 206 66.93 3.06 21.82
N PRO A 207 68.13 2.43 21.80
CA PRO A 207 69.39 3.14 21.66
C PRO A 207 69.76 3.51 20.23
N THR A 208 70.50 4.62 20.15
CA THR A 208 71.13 5.24 18.99
C THR A 208 72.18 4.34 18.32
N GLN A 209 72.16 4.29 16.99
CA GLN A 209 73.33 3.94 16.17
C GLN A 209 73.69 5.11 15.24
N GLY A 210 74.99 5.32 15.12
CA GLY A 210 75.60 6.59 14.75
C GLY A 210 75.83 6.79 13.25
N LYS A 211 75.92 8.08 12.94
CA LYS A 211 76.82 8.76 11.99
C LYS A 211 77.48 7.88 10.92
N ASP A 212 77.27 8.28 9.66
CA ASP A 212 78.40 8.58 8.80
C ASP A 212 78.17 9.78 7.88
N LYS A 213 79.27 10.52 7.68
CA LYS A 213 79.39 11.81 6.99
C LYS A 213 79.67 11.59 5.50
N LYS A 214 79.20 12.50 4.62
CA LYS A 214 80.08 13.38 3.81
C LYS A 214 79.31 14.25 2.82
N GLY A 215 79.86 15.46 2.65
CA GLY A 215 79.97 16.13 1.35
C GLY A 215 78.88 17.16 1.05
N GLY A 216 79.16 18.42 1.37
CA GLY A 216 78.28 19.54 1.03
C GLY A 216 78.58 20.15 -0.33
N ASP A 217 77.79 21.16 -0.69
CA ASP A 217 78.34 22.38 -1.29
C ASP A 217 77.40 23.57 -1.06
N LYS A 218 78.01 24.75 -1.13
CA LYS A 218 77.60 26.06 -0.65
C LYS A 218 76.71 26.78 -1.67
N GLY A 219 75.82 27.63 -1.17
CA GLY A 219 75.15 28.65 -1.97
C GLY A 219 74.20 29.48 -1.10
N ARG A 220 74.73 30.59 -0.57
CA ARG A 220 74.07 31.50 0.38
C ARG A 220 73.38 32.66 -0.41
N PRO A 221 72.70 33.64 0.23
CA PRO A 221 71.24 33.81 0.19
C PRO A 221 70.80 35.17 -0.40
N ALA A 222 69.49 35.42 -0.50
CA ALA A 222 68.97 36.78 -0.52
C ALA A 222 67.63 36.88 0.22
N TYR A 223 67.67 37.72 1.24
CA TYR A 223 66.60 38.18 2.12
C TYR A 223 65.96 39.42 1.47
N CYS A 224 64.65 39.63 1.62
CA CYS A 224 64.08 40.88 2.16
C CYS A 224 62.55 40.96 2.03
N ARG A 225 61.92 40.95 3.21
CA ARG A 225 60.79 41.77 3.71
C ARG A 225 60.02 42.69 2.73
N GLY A 226 58.70 42.71 2.91
CA GLY A 226 57.86 43.87 2.59
C GLY A 226 56.40 43.68 3.05
N ARG A 227 55.90 44.63 3.84
CA ARG A 227 54.66 44.67 4.63
C ARG A 227 53.33 44.84 3.87
N GLU A 228 52.28 44.35 4.52
CA GLU A 228 50.91 44.91 4.76
C GLU A 228 50.22 45.85 3.77
N GLY A 229 48.94 45.56 3.53
CA GLY A 229 47.93 46.51 3.06
C GLY A 229 46.53 45.88 3.01
N GLU A 230 45.65 46.30 3.91
CA GLU A 230 44.20 46.01 3.90
C GLU A 230 43.48 46.71 2.74
N ARG A 231 42.43 46.07 2.20
CA ARG A 231 41.12 46.67 1.84
C ARG A 231 40.18 45.65 1.17
N GLY A 232 39.03 45.41 1.83
CA GLY A 232 37.67 45.58 1.32
C GLY A 232 37.13 44.81 0.10
N LEU A 233 35.96 44.20 0.34
CA LEU A 233 34.75 44.15 -0.50
C LEU A 233 34.56 43.03 -1.55
N LEU A 234 33.55 42.20 -1.22
CA LEU A 234 32.40 41.76 -2.02
C LEU A 234 32.60 41.09 -3.40
N SER A 235 32.02 39.89 -3.45
CA SER A 235 31.10 39.38 -4.47
C SER A 235 31.64 38.60 -5.68
N PHE A 236 30.86 37.55 -6.02
CA PHE A 236 30.86 36.70 -7.21
C PHE A 236 31.89 35.56 -7.30
N PHE A 237 31.51 34.37 -6.81
CA PHE A 237 32.05 33.12 -7.32
C PHE A 237 31.25 32.69 -8.55
N HIS A 238 31.85 32.94 -9.72
CA HIS A 238 31.48 32.36 -10.99
C HIS A 238 31.99 30.91 -11.01
N ILE A 239 31.08 29.95 -11.19
CA ILE A 239 31.44 28.55 -11.47
C ILE A 239 32.05 28.51 -12.88
N SER A 240 33.32 28.11 -12.98
CA SER A 240 34.01 27.89 -14.25
C SER A 240 34.27 26.39 -14.42
N PHE A 241 33.56 25.78 -15.37
CA PHE A 241 33.81 24.43 -15.87
C PHE A 241 35.12 24.42 -16.66
N CYS A 242 36.08 23.59 -16.27
CA CYS A 242 37.20 23.18 -17.12
C CYS A 242 36.92 21.79 -17.73
N PRO A 243 37.19 21.57 -19.04
CA PRO A 243 36.99 20.29 -19.73
C PRO A 243 38.10 19.27 -19.38
N PRO A 244 37.88 17.95 -19.65
CA PRO A 244 38.72 16.89 -19.13
C PRO A 244 40.03 16.75 -19.91
N VAL A 245 41.13 16.53 -19.17
CA VAL A 245 42.44 16.13 -19.72
C VAL A 245 42.45 14.62 -19.93
N LEU A 246 42.66 14.18 -21.17
CA LEU A 246 42.96 12.80 -21.54
C LEU A 246 44.30 12.36 -20.93
N ILE A 247 44.31 11.22 -20.24
CA ILE A 247 45.52 10.51 -19.81
C ILE A 247 45.62 9.19 -20.61
N PRO A 248 46.76 8.86 -21.26
CA PRO A 248 46.93 7.63 -22.03
C PRO A 248 47.22 6.42 -21.11
N PRO A 249 47.03 5.16 -21.59
CA PRO A 249 46.97 3.99 -20.73
C PRO A 249 48.36 3.44 -20.39
N PRO A 250 48.57 2.84 -19.20
CA PRO A 250 49.69 1.96 -18.97
C PRO A 250 49.32 0.49 -19.13
N SER A 251 50.33 -0.24 -19.58
CA SER A 251 50.39 -1.62 -20.06
C SER A 251 49.98 -2.72 -19.08
N SER A 252 49.51 -3.80 -19.69
CA SER A 252 49.23 -5.15 -19.17
C SER A 252 50.13 -5.64 -18.03
N GLY A 253 49.49 -5.96 -16.89
CA GLY A 253 50.02 -6.81 -15.84
C GLY A 253 48.87 -7.53 -15.14
N LYS A 254 48.72 -8.83 -15.38
CA LYS A 254 47.73 -9.69 -14.71
C LYS A 254 48.02 -9.76 -13.21
N LYS A 255 47.19 -9.08 -12.42
CA LYS A 255 46.84 -9.47 -11.04
C LYS A 255 45.34 -9.27 -10.90
N SER A 256 44.59 -10.37 -10.82
CA SER A 256 43.19 -10.35 -10.44
C SER A 256 43.09 -9.87 -9.00
N VAL A 257 42.97 -8.55 -8.82
CA VAL A 257 42.48 -7.98 -7.57
C VAL A 257 40.98 -8.22 -7.60
N SER A 258 40.50 -9.15 -6.78
CA SER A 258 39.09 -9.24 -6.44
C SER A 258 38.72 -7.93 -5.77
N ILE A 259 38.11 -7.02 -6.55
CA ILE A 259 37.42 -5.87 -5.98
C ILE A 259 36.29 -6.50 -5.16
N GLU A 260 36.44 -6.57 -3.84
CA GLU A 260 35.33 -6.86 -2.95
C GLU A 260 34.29 -5.79 -3.23
N LYS A 261 33.24 -6.18 -3.96
CA LYS A 261 32.11 -5.32 -4.27
C LYS A 261 31.53 -4.90 -2.92
N ILE A 262 31.71 -3.62 -2.58
CA ILE A 262 31.24 -3.07 -1.31
C ILE A 262 29.74 -3.28 -1.28
N LEU A 263 29.29 -4.12 -0.33
CA LEU A 263 27.88 -4.42 -0.16
C LEU A 263 27.15 -3.13 0.18
N PRO A 264 26.07 -2.77 -0.55
CA PRO A 264 25.25 -1.66 -0.13
C PRO A 264 24.70 -1.97 1.28
N PRO A 265 24.86 -1.04 2.24
CA PRO A 265 24.41 -1.26 3.61
C PRO A 265 22.90 -1.56 3.60
N ALA A 266 22.45 -2.34 4.59
CA ALA A 266 21.01 -2.50 4.80
C ALA A 266 20.38 -1.12 4.89
N GLU A 267 19.31 -0.87 4.15
CA GLU A 267 18.49 0.26 4.48
C GLU A 267 17.96 0.05 5.91
N PRO A 268 18.12 1.04 6.83
CA PRO A 268 17.59 0.88 8.16
C PRO A 268 16.08 0.62 8.09
N PRO A 269 15.54 -0.28 8.95
CA PRO A 269 14.10 -0.49 9.02
C PRO A 269 13.43 0.85 9.28
N VAL A 270 12.45 1.20 8.45
CA VAL A 270 11.75 2.48 8.59
C VAL A 270 11.09 2.50 9.96
N PRO A 271 11.36 3.50 10.81
CA PRO A 271 10.81 3.53 12.15
C PRO A 271 9.29 3.58 12.07
N VAL A 272 8.62 2.56 12.61
CA VAL A 272 7.18 2.57 12.80
C VAL A 272 6.90 3.47 13.99
N LEU A 273 6.18 4.57 13.74
CA LEU A 273 5.76 5.48 14.80
C LEU A 273 4.66 4.81 15.64
N GLU A 274 4.79 4.89 16.96
CA GLU A 274 3.74 4.44 17.88
C GLU A 274 2.44 5.20 17.59
N GLY A 275 1.31 4.50 17.57
CA GLY A 275 0.02 5.08 17.22
C GLY A 275 -0.30 5.16 15.72
N CYS A 276 0.62 4.80 14.82
CA CYS A 276 0.41 4.86 13.36
C CYS A 276 -0.86 4.13 12.88
N THR A 277 -1.24 3.02 13.53
CA THR A 277 -2.44 2.23 13.22
C THR A 277 -3.74 3.02 13.32
N ALA A 278 -3.77 4.09 14.11
CA ALA A 278 -4.92 5.00 14.20
C ALA A 278 -5.27 5.63 12.86
N VAL A 279 -4.25 5.97 12.05
CA VAL A 279 -4.41 6.68 10.77
C VAL A 279 -5.12 5.79 9.75
N GLY A 280 -4.59 4.58 9.50
CA GLY A 280 -5.21 3.63 8.57
C GLY A 280 -6.59 3.16 9.06
N ALA A 281 -6.74 2.90 10.36
CA ALA A 281 -8.03 2.48 10.92
C ALA A 281 -9.13 3.54 10.76
N VAL A 282 -8.83 4.82 11.04
CA VAL A 282 -9.79 5.91 10.86
C VAL A 282 -10.09 6.14 9.38
N SER A 283 -9.08 6.12 8.50
CA SER A 283 -9.25 6.26 7.05
C SER A 283 -10.25 5.23 6.49
N LEU A 284 -10.10 3.95 6.86
CA LEU A 284 -11.01 2.88 6.46
C LEU A 284 -12.39 2.99 7.11
N ALA A 285 -12.47 3.35 8.40
CA ALA A 285 -13.76 3.53 9.08
C ALA A 285 -14.59 4.66 8.45
N VAL A 286 -13.93 5.73 7.99
CA VAL A 286 -14.56 6.83 7.24
C VAL A 286 -15.07 6.33 5.89
N ALA A 287 -14.26 5.61 5.11
CA ALA A 287 -14.69 5.06 3.81
C ALA A 287 -15.91 4.13 3.94
N LYS A 288 -15.90 3.27 4.98
CA LYS A 288 -17.07 2.45 5.32
C LYS A 288 -18.29 3.29 5.70
N SER A 289 -18.08 4.34 6.49
CA SER A 289 -19.16 5.23 6.91
C SER A 289 -19.78 5.96 5.72
N ALA A 290 -18.95 6.42 4.77
CA ALA A 290 -19.40 7.06 3.55
C ALA A 290 -20.23 6.10 2.68
N ALA A 291 -19.73 4.89 2.43
CA ALA A 291 -20.48 3.84 1.72
C ALA A 291 -21.84 3.56 2.38
N ARG A 292 -21.87 3.45 3.72
CA ARG A 292 -23.10 3.19 4.47
C ARG A 292 -24.09 4.36 4.45
N VAL A 293 -23.60 5.59 4.51
CA VAL A 293 -24.43 6.82 4.39
C VAL A 293 -25.05 6.93 3.00
N GLN A 294 -24.30 6.54 1.97
CA GLN A 294 -24.75 6.53 0.57
C GLN A 294 -25.59 5.30 0.21
N ASP A 295 -25.79 4.38 1.16
CA ASP A 295 -26.48 3.10 0.97
C ASP A 295 -25.92 2.27 -0.21
N MET A 296 -24.59 2.22 -0.32
CA MET A 296 -23.88 1.43 -1.32
C MET A 296 -22.86 0.47 -0.69
N PRO A 297 -22.53 -0.65 -1.36
CA PRO A 297 -21.44 -1.52 -0.95
C PRO A 297 -20.07 -0.80 -0.92
N LEU A 298 -19.18 -1.25 -0.03
CA LEU A 298 -17.85 -0.63 0.15
C LEU A 298 -17.02 -0.65 -1.12
N TYR A 299 -17.00 -1.76 -1.87
CA TYR A 299 -16.26 -1.85 -3.14
C TYR A 299 -16.72 -0.80 -4.16
N GLN A 300 -18.02 -0.49 -4.21
CA GLN A 300 -18.59 0.52 -5.13
C GLN A 300 -18.15 1.92 -4.72
N HIS A 301 -18.18 2.21 -3.42
CA HIS A 301 -17.70 3.48 -2.89
C HIS A 301 -16.21 3.68 -3.21
N ILE A 302 -15.35 2.69 -2.93
CA ILE A 302 -13.91 2.75 -3.23
C ILE A 302 -13.68 2.92 -4.74
N ARG A 303 -14.43 2.20 -5.58
CA ARG A 303 -14.37 2.36 -7.03
C ARG A 303 -14.75 3.77 -7.46
N ALA A 304 -15.78 4.37 -6.86
CA ALA A 304 -16.22 5.73 -7.17
C ALA A 304 -15.17 6.80 -6.81
N LEU A 305 -14.29 6.52 -5.85
CA LEU A 305 -13.16 7.39 -5.48
C LEU A 305 -12.01 7.34 -6.51
N ARG A 306 -12.00 6.38 -7.44
CA ARG A 306 -10.97 6.30 -8.49
C ARG A 306 -11.15 7.43 -9.50
N LYS A 307 -10.04 8.10 -9.84
CA LYS A 307 -10.00 9.12 -10.91
C LYS A 307 -10.22 8.53 -12.30
N ASP A 308 -9.87 7.26 -12.46
CA ASP A 308 -10.07 6.50 -13.69
C ASP A 308 -11.45 5.85 -13.66
N GLN A 309 -12.47 6.64 -14.00
CA GLN A 309 -13.86 6.17 -14.05
C GLN A 309 -14.07 5.34 -15.31
N THR A 310 -13.61 4.09 -15.30
CA THR A 310 -14.10 3.11 -16.27
C THR A 310 -15.52 2.73 -15.87
N VAL A 311 -16.51 3.36 -16.52
CA VAL A 311 -17.89 2.87 -16.52
C VAL A 311 -17.85 1.55 -17.30
N GLY A 312 -18.06 0.43 -16.61
CA GLY A 312 -17.96 -0.90 -17.22
C GLY A 312 -17.89 -2.02 -16.19
N ASP A 313 -17.53 -3.20 -16.68
CA ASP A 313 -17.45 -4.42 -15.88
C ASP A 313 -16.48 -4.29 -14.68
N VAL A 314 -16.74 -5.07 -13.64
CA VAL A 314 -15.93 -5.18 -12.42
C VAL A 314 -15.25 -6.54 -12.41
N ASP A 315 -13.93 -6.52 -12.48
CA ASP A 315 -13.14 -7.75 -12.39
C ASP A 315 -13.02 -8.22 -10.94
N ILE A 316 -13.14 -9.54 -10.75
CA ILE A 316 -12.83 -10.20 -9.48
C ILE A 316 -11.33 -10.58 -9.48
N PRO A 317 -10.56 -10.21 -8.44
CA PRO A 317 -9.15 -10.54 -8.35
C PRO A 317 -8.91 -12.05 -8.21
N PHE A 318 -7.82 -12.54 -8.80
CA PHE A 318 -7.40 -13.93 -8.63
C PHE A 318 -6.82 -14.16 -7.22
N PRO A 319 -7.27 -15.20 -6.50
CA PRO A 319 -6.68 -15.53 -5.21
C PRO A 319 -5.30 -16.18 -5.40
N MET A 320 -4.28 -15.62 -4.75
CA MET A 320 -2.97 -16.25 -4.55
C MET A 320 -2.99 -16.92 -3.17
N VAL A 321 -3.04 -18.25 -3.17
CA VAL A 321 -3.26 -19.03 -1.95
C VAL A 321 -1.94 -19.63 -1.47
N THR A 322 -1.53 -19.34 -0.24
CA THR A 322 -0.36 -19.99 0.37
C THR A 322 -0.70 -21.44 0.71
N VAL A 323 0.02 -22.39 0.10
CA VAL A 323 -0.19 -23.84 0.32
C VAL A 323 0.85 -24.43 1.25
N LEU A 324 2.10 -23.98 1.15
CA LEU A 324 3.22 -24.43 1.96
C LEU A 324 3.94 -23.22 2.55
N SER A 325 4.27 -23.31 3.83
CA SER A 325 5.22 -22.40 4.49
C SER A 325 6.55 -23.12 4.68
N CYS A 326 7.61 -22.45 4.25
CA CYS A 326 8.98 -22.94 4.15
C CYS A 326 9.94 -21.95 4.85
N GLY A 327 11.24 -22.20 4.77
CA GLY A 327 12.25 -21.21 5.16
C GLY A 327 12.68 -21.36 6.61
N LYS A 328 13.30 -20.30 7.15
CA LYS A 328 13.88 -20.27 8.50
C LYS A 328 12.87 -20.53 9.62
N ALA A 329 11.59 -20.23 9.39
CA ALA A 329 10.50 -20.49 10.34
C ALA A 329 9.97 -21.94 10.27
N SER A 330 10.38 -22.70 9.25
CA SER A 330 9.93 -24.09 9.03
C SER A 330 10.98 -25.10 9.52
N PRO A 331 10.56 -26.32 9.90
CA PRO A 331 11.52 -27.39 10.17
C PRO A 331 12.31 -27.73 8.90
N GLY A 332 13.58 -28.10 8.96
CA GLY A 332 14.37 -28.47 7.78
C GLY A 332 15.56 -27.54 7.52
N LYS A 333 16.13 -27.61 6.31
CA LYS A 333 17.33 -26.85 5.95
C LYS A 333 17.08 -25.79 4.88
N LEU A 334 15.94 -25.84 4.18
CA LEU A 334 15.62 -24.89 3.13
C LEU A 334 15.36 -23.51 3.75
N ASN A 335 16.15 -22.51 3.37
CA ASN A 335 15.97 -21.12 3.77
C ASN A 335 15.47 -20.23 2.62
N LEU A 336 15.77 -20.60 1.37
CA LEU A 336 15.50 -19.79 0.17
C LEU A 336 14.05 -19.30 0.01
N LEU A 337 13.07 -20.10 0.43
CA LEU A 337 11.65 -19.85 0.25
C LEU A 337 10.99 -19.67 1.62
N GLU A 338 10.22 -18.62 1.81
CA GLU A 338 9.34 -18.43 2.98
C GLU A 338 7.96 -19.04 2.73
N GLU A 339 7.43 -18.88 1.51
CA GLU A 339 6.12 -19.42 1.13
C GLU A 339 6.11 -19.94 -0.30
N VAL A 340 5.32 -20.99 -0.52
CA VAL A 340 4.94 -21.46 -1.85
C VAL A 340 3.44 -21.25 -2.02
N LEU A 341 3.09 -20.45 -3.02
CA LEU A 341 1.73 -20.05 -3.35
C LEU A 341 1.27 -20.69 -4.64
N VAL A 342 -0.04 -20.87 -4.77
CA VAL A 342 -0.69 -21.32 -6.00
C VAL A 342 -1.68 -20.29 -6.51
N ILE A 343 -1.77 -20.18 -7.84
CA ILE A 343 -2.72 -19.34 -8.54
C ILE A 343 -3.62 -20.28 -9.37
N PRO A 344 -4.84 -20.59 -8.90
CA PRO A 344 -5.79 -21.43 -9.64
C PRO A 344 -6.36 -20.66 -10.84
N ALA A 345 -5.93 -21.05 -12.04
CA ALA A 345 -6.36 -20.43 -13.30
C ALA A 345 -7.62 -21.11 -13.86
N ALA A 346 -7.77 -22.41 -13.64
CA ALA A 346 -8.94 -23.16 -14.07
C ALA A 346 -10.15 -22.88 -13.17
N GLY A 347 -11.33 -22.81 -13.78
CA GLY A 347 -12.60 -22.59 -13.09
C GLY A 347 -13.21 -21.21 -13.40
N PRO A 348 -14.51 -21.14 -13.73
CA PRO A 348 -15.19 -19.89 -14.06
C PRO A 348 -15.47 -19.02 -12.84
N ARG A 349 -15.55 -19.62 -11.64
CA ARG A 349 -15.92 -18.93 -10.39
C ARG A 349 -14.82 -19.02 -9.34
N VAL A 350 -14.78 -18.06 -8.42
CA VAL A 350 -13.88 -18.08 -7.25
C VAL A 350 -14.08 -19.36 -6.44
N ARG A 351 -15.33 -19.80 -6.23
CA ARG A 351 -15.64 -21.04 -5.51
C ARG A 351 -14.96 -22.27 -6.10
N ASP A 352 -14.94 -22.39 -7.43
CA ASP A 352 -14.35 -23.54 -8.11
C ASP A 352 -12.82 -23.55 -7.92
N ARG A 353 -12.21 -22.37 -8.03
CA ARG A 353 -10.78 -22.14 -7.81
C ARG A 353 -10.36 -22.47 -6.38
N ILE A 354 -11.11 -22.01 -5.39
CA ILE A 354 -10.83 -22.33 -3.98
C ILE A 354 -11.02 -23.83 -3.70
N SER A 355 -12.06 -24.45 -4.27
CA SER A 355 -12.30 -25.89 -4.14
C SER A 355 -11.14 -26.71 -4.71
N MET A 356 -10.62 -26.31 -5.87
CA MET A 356 -9.44 -26.93 -6.49
C MET A 356 -8.21 -26.88 -5.57
N VAL A 357 -7.97 -25.73 -4.92
CA VAL A 357 -6.84 -25.59 -3.99
C VAL A 357 -7.06 -26.40 -2.70
N LEU A 358 -8.30 -26.54 -2.22
CA LEU A 358 -8.62 -27.44 -1.11
C LEU A 358 -8.35 -28.91 -1.45
N ASP A 359 -8.70 -29.34 -2.66
CA ASP A 359 -8.41 -30.69 -3.15
C ASP A 359 -6.88 -30.90 -3.22
N LEU A 360 -6.15 -29.93 -3.75
CA LEU A 360 -4.67 -29.93 -3.77
C LEU A 360 -4.08 -30.06 -2.35
N GLN A 361 -4.54 -29.28 -1.39
CA GLN A 361 -4.08 -29.37 0.00
C GLN A 361 -4.38 -30.73 0.66
N ARG A 362 -5.54 -31.33 0.35
CA ARG A 362 -5.89 -32.68 0.83
C ARG A 362 -4.98 -33.74 0.22
N GLU A 363 -4.65 -33.59 -1.05
CA GLU A 363 -3.76 -34.50 -1.77
C GLU A 363 -2.30 -34.39 -1.29
N ILE A 364 -1.80 -33.18 -1.06
CA ILE A 364 -0.47 -32.95 -0.46
C ILE A 364 -0.36 -33.67 0.88
N LYS A 365 -1.37 -33.54 1.75
CA LYS A 365 -1.40 -34.24 3.05
C LYS A 365 -1.40 -35.76 2.88
N ARG A 366 -2.10 -36.28 1.87
CA ARG A 366 -2.13 -37.71 1.56
C ARG A 366 -0.76 -38.23 1.15
N ILE A 367 -0.06 -37.51 0.26
CA ILE A 367 1.30 -37.85 -0.19
C ILE A 367 2.26 -37.83 1.00
N LEU A 368 2.26 -36.76 1.80
CA LEU A 368 3.13 -36.63 2.97
C LEU A 368 2.87 -37.72 4.03
N ASN A 369 1.60 -38.08 4.26
CA ASN A 369 1.25 -39.19 5.16
C ASN A 369 1.72 -40.55 4.64
N THR A 370 1.69 -40.76 3.32
CA THR A 370 2.16 -42.00 2.70
C THR A 370 3.69 -42.11 2.74
N ALA A 371 4.40 -40.98 2.63
CA ALA A 371 5.85 -40.93 2.73
C ALA A 371 6.36 -41.12 4.18
N SER A 372 5.52 -40.84 5.18
CA SER A 372 5.86 -40.98 6.60
C SER A 372 5.88 -42.44 7.05
N LYS A 373 6.98 -42.87 7.67
CA LYS A 373 7.16 -44.24 8.20
C LYS A 373 6.47 -44.46 9.56
N THR A 374 5.96 -43.42 10.20
CA THR A 374 5.49 -43.42 11.61
C THR A 374 3.98 -43.25 11.77
N GLY A 375 3.19 -43.38 10.70
CA GLY A 375 1.73 -43.27 10.72
C GLY A 375 1.22 -41.88 10.32
N THR A 376 -0.08 -41.64 10.53
CA THR A 376 -0.76 -40.38 10.15
C THR A 376 -0.14 -39.18 10.88
N LEU A 377 0.52 -38.29 10.15
CA LEU A 377 1.09 -37.07 10.69
C LEU A 377 0.00 -36.00 10.82
N VAL A 378 -0.06 -35.35 11.98
CA VAL A 378 -0.75 -34.08 12.12
C VAL A 378 0.23 -33.00 11.68
N PHE A 379 0.01 -32.44 10.49
CA PHE A 379 0.84 -31.36 10.00
C PHE A 379 0.50 -30.06 10.74
N PRO A 380 1.49 -29.40 11.36
CA PRO A 380 1.28 -28.06 11.90
C PRO A 380 0.86 -27.11 10.79
N VAL A 381 0.00 -26.17 11.14
CA VAL A 381 -0.47 -25.10 10.26
C VAL A 381 0.07 -23.81 10.81
N THR A 382 0.59 -22.95 9.95
CA THR A 382 1.09 -21.64 10.37
C THR A 382 -0.07 -20.73 10.79
N ASP A 383 0.27 -19.63 11.45
CA ASP A 383 -0.69 -18.57 11.77
C ASP A 383 -1.34 -18.00 10.50
N GLU A 384 -0.71 -18.15 9.33
CA GLU A 384 -1.25 -17.76 8.01
C GLU A 384 -2.08 -18.87 7.33
N GLY A 385 -2.27 -20.02 7.98
CA GLY A 385 -3.13 -21.09 7.48
C GLY A 385 -2.49 -22.05 6.48
N ALA A 386 -1.19 -21.93 6.24
CA ALA A 386 -0.44 -22.78 5.33
C ALA A 386 0.09 -24.03 6.03
N LEU A 387 0.38 -25.09 5.26
CA LEU A 387 0.99 -26.29 5.82
C LEU A 387 2.47 -26.04 6.10
N LEU A 388 2.89 -26.32 7.32
CA LEU A 388 4.28 -26.25 7.71
C LEU A 388 4.94 -27.60 7.43
N VAL A 389 5.81 -27.64 6.42
CA VAL A 389 6.46 -28.87 5.94
C VAL A 389 7.94 -28.64 5.84
N GLY A 390 8.73 -29.62 6.29
CA GLY A 390 10.17 -29.49 6.29
C GLY A 390 10.84 -29.98 5.03
N PHE A 391 11.55 -29.07 4.36
CA PHE A 391 12.30 -29.35 3.15
C PHE A 391 13.78 -29.02 3.34
N ASP A 392 14.64 -29.75 2.62
CA ASP A 392 16.07 -29.46 2.53
C ASP A 392 16.40 -28.62 1.30
N ARG A 393 15.58 -28.71 0.24
CA ARG A 393 15.77 -28.03 -1.05
C ARG A 393 14.46 -27.51 -1.61
N ALA A 394 14.51 -26.41 -2.38
CA ALA A 394 13.34 -25.77 -2.97
C ALA A 394 12.58 -26.73 -3.91
N GLU A 395 13.32 -27.55 -4.67
CA GLU A 395 12.78 -28.53 -5.61
C GLU A 395 11.84 -29.54 -4.95
N GLN A 396 12.08 -29.92 -3.70
CA GLN A 396 11.21 -30.88 -3.01
C GLN A 396 9.79 -30.34 -2.81
N SER A 397 9.66 -29.03 -2.54
CA SER A 397 8.35 -28.40 -2.41
C SER A 397 7.60 -28.35 -3.74
N LEU A 398 8.31 -28.12 -4.84
CA LEU A 398 7.77 -28.06 -6.20
C LEU A 398 7.45 -29.45 -6.77
N ASP A 399 8.30 -30.44 -6.48
CA ASP A 399 8.08 -31.84 -6.84
C ASP A 399 6.81 -32.37 -6.17
N LEU A 400 6.62 -32.07 -4.88
CA LEU A 400 5.42 -32.42 -4.13
C LEU A 400 4.15 -31.79 -4.74
N LEU A 401 4.21 -30.51 -5.12
CA LEU A 401 3.09 -29.85 -5.79
C LEU A 401 2.80 -30.45 -7.16
N THR A 402 3.84 -30.80 -7.92
CA THR A 402 3.72 -31.40 -9.25
C THR A 402 3.14 -32.81 -9.17
N GLU A 403 3.54 -33.60 -8.17
CA GLU A 403 2.96 -34.91 -7.87
C GLU A 403 1.49 -34.81 -7.48
N ALA A 404 1.15 -33.87 -6.59
CA ALA A 404 -0.24 -33.63 -6.18
C ALA A 404 -1.12 -33.18 -7.36
N CYS A 405 -0.63 -32.29 -8.23
CA CYS A 405 -1.32 -31.90 -9.46
C CYS A 405 -1.54 -33.10 -10.38
N SER A 406 -0.53 -33.96 -10.54
CA SER A 406 -0.61 -35.16 -11.39
C SER A 406 -1.69 -36.14 -10.87
N ASN A 407 -1.75 -36.36 -9.56
CA ASN A 407 -2.77 -37.23 -8.95
C ASN A 407 -4.19 -36.68 -9.11
N LEU A 408 -4.35 -35.35 -9.11
CA LEU A 408 -5.61 -34.65 -9.32
C LEU A 408 -5.94 -34.39 -10.80
N ARG A 409 -5.05 -34.79 -11.73
CA ARG A 409 -5.17 -34.54 -13.18
C ARG A 409 -5.25 -33.05 -13.53
N LEU A 410 -4.58 -32.22 -12.73
CA LEU A 410 -4.36 -30.80 -12.99
C LEU A 410 -3.05 -30.62 -13.75
N THR A 411 -3.04 -29.72 -14.73
CA THR A 411 -1.85 -29.41 -15.54
C THR A 411 -1.12 -28.19 -14.95
N PRO A 412 0.08 -28.34 -14.37
CA PRO A 412 0.87 -27.21 -13.90
C PRO A 412 1.18 -26.23 -15.04
N GLY A 413 1.05 -24.93 -14.79
CA GLY A 413 1.25 -23.86 -15.79
C GLY A 413 0.08 -23.62 -16.73
N LYS A 414 -1.03 -24.37 -16.61
CA LYS A 414 -2.28 -24.13 -17.34
C LYS A 414 -3.48 -24.04 -16.40
N ASP A 415 -3.69 -25.09 -15.61
CA ASP A 415 -4.82 -25.13 -14.66
C ASP A 415 -4.44 -24.44 -13.35
N LEU A 416 -3.16 -24.53 -12.98
CA LEU A 416 -2.63 -24.01 -11.73
C LEU A 416 -1.18 -23.55 -11.92
N HIS A 417 -0.90 -22.30 -11.56
CA HIS A 417 0.44 -21.71 -11.58
C HIS A 417 1.03 -21.62 -10.18
N PHE A 418 2.35 -21.51 -10.08
CA PHE A 418 3.07 -21.38 -8.82
C PHE A 418 3.66 -19.98 -8.66
N ALA A 419 3.66 -19.45 -7.44
CA ALA A 419 4.37 -18.25 -7.07
C ALA A 419 5.23 -18.52 -5.82
N LEU A 420 6.45 -17.98 -5.80
CA LEU A 420 7.41 -18.22 -4.72
C LEU A 420 7.69 -16.91 -3.98
N SER A 421 7.62 -16.93 -2.64
CA SER A 421 8.04 -15.80 -1.81
C SER A 421 9.33 -16.15 -1.09
N CYS A 422 10.36 -15.31 -1.26
CA CYS A 422 11.71 -15.59 -0.75
C CYS A 422 12.09 -14.75 0.47
N SER A 423 11.50 -13.56 0.64
CA SER A 423 11.85 -12.59 1.70
C SER A 423 13.36 -12.45 1.90
N ALA A 424 14.08 -12.21 0.79
CA ALA A 424 15.53 -12.32 0.73
C ALA A 424 16.30 -11.45 1.74
N HIS A 425 15.70 -10.36 2.20
CA HIS A 425 16.25 -9.52 3.28
C HIS A 425 16.55 -10.32 4.57
N ARG A 426 15.78 -11.38 4.88
CA ARG A 426 16.00 -12.27 6.04
C ARG A 426 17.11 -13.31 5.81
N LEU A 427 17.52 -13.49 4.57
CA LEU A 427 18.50 -14.49 4.15
C LEU A 427 19.93 -13.95 4.14
N MET A 428 20.10 -12.63 4.12
CA MET A 428 21.41 -12.01 3.96
C MET A 428 22.27 -12.10 5.22
N ASP A 429 23.47 -12.69 5.09
CA ASP A 429 24.56 -12.57 6.06
C ASP A 429 25.40 -11.34 5.68
N TYR A 430 25.17 -10.24 6.39
CA TYR A 430 25.87 -8.97 6.16
C TYR A 430 27.38 -9.05 6.40
N SER A 431 27.85 -9.95 7.27
CA SER A 431 29.28 -10.09 7.52
C SER A 431 30.00 -10.70 6.32
N LYS A 432 29.29 -11.52 5.54
CA LYS A 432 29.86 -12.23 4.39
C LYS A 432 29.37 -11.69 3.04
N GLY A 433 28.37 -10.81 3.04
CA GLY A 433 27.74 -10.30 1.82
C GLY A 433 27.09 -11.39 0.96
N LYS A 434 26.54 -12.44 1.60
CA LYS A 434 25.98 -13.62 0.92
C LYS A 434 24.64 -14.02 1.49
N TYR A 435 23.81 -14.63 0.65
CA TYR A 435 22.49 -15.15 0.99
C TYR A 435 22.57 -16.58 1.49
N GLU A 436 21.95 -16.87 2.63
CA GLU A 436 21.81 -18.23 3.15
C GLU A 436 20.60 -18.93 2.53
N VAL A 437 20.85 -19.71 1.48
CA VAL A 437 19.81 -20.39 0.67
C VAL A 437 19.38 -21.71 1.32
N ILE A 438 20.33 -22.41 1.94
CA ILE A 438 20.14 -23.61 2.76
C ILE A 438 20.95 -23.38 4.02
N ALA A 439 20.52 -23.88 5.18
CA ALA A 439 21.26 -23.76 6.44
C ALA A 439 22.76 -24.07 6.26
N GLY A 440 23.62 -23.07 6.49
CA GLY A 440 25.08 -23.15 6.31
C GLY A 440 25.59 -23.06 4.87
N THR A 441 24.72 -23.01 3.85
CA THR A 441 25.08 -22.84 2.44
C THR A 441 24.81 -21.42 1.99
N LEU A 442 25.90 -20.67 1.80
CA LEU A 442 25.86 -19.28 1.39
C LEU A 442 26.09 -19.15 -0.11
N LYS A 443 25.28 -18.32 -0.76
CA LYS A 443 25.37 -17.97 -2.18
C LYS A 443 25.65 -16.49 -2.35
N SER A 444 26.52 -16.13 -3.30
CA SER A 444 26.65 -14.73 -3.67
C SER A 444 25.36 -14.22 -4.33
N PRO A 445 25.12 -12.90 -4.37
CA PRO A 445 23.97 -12.35 -5.08
C PRO A 445 23.92 -12.78 -6.56
N ASP A 446 25.08 -12.90 -7.23
CA ASP A 446 25.15 -13.34 -8.63
C ASP A 446 24.89 -14.85 -8.78
N GLU A 447 25.41 -15.70 -7.88
CA GLU A 447 25.10 -17.14 -7.87
C GLU A 447 23.61 -17.38 -7.61
N LEU A 448 22.96 -16.50 -6.84
CA LEU A 448 21.53 -16.61 -6.52
C LEU A 448 20.65 -16.32 -7.76
N VAL A 449 21.09 -15.47 -8.68
CA VAL A 449 20.43 -15.28 -9.99
C VAL A 449 20.39 -16.61 -10.76
N GLU A 450 21.52 -17.32 -10.84
CA GLU A 450 21.62 -18.62 -11.52
C GLU A 450 20.73 -19.69 -10.86
N VAL A 451 20.64 -19.68 -9.52
CA VAL A 451 19.75 -20.57 -8.77
C VAL A 451 18.30 -20.35 -9.19
N TYR A 452 17.82 -19.10 -9.20
CA TYR A 452 16.44 -18.81 -9.61
C TYR A 452 16.18 -19.13 -11.08
N GLU A 453 17.12 -18.79 -11.97
CA GLU A 453 17.01 -19.10 -13.40
C GLU A 453 16.90 -20.61 -13.64
N SER A 454 17.73 -21.41 -12.98
CA SER A 454 17.70 -22.86 -13.07
C SER A 454 16.39 -23.45 -12.52
N LEU A 455 15.87 -22.88 -11.44
CA LEU A 455 14.63 -23.31 -10.81
C LEU A 455 13.43 -23.06 -11.72
N ILE A 456 13.31 -21.86 -12.31
CA ILE A 456 12.20 -21.51 -13.19
C ILE A 456 12.27 -22.32 -14.50
N LYS A 457 13.48 -22.53 -15.06
CA LYS A 457 13.68 -23.40 -16.23
C LYS A 457 13.20 -24.84 -15.97
N LYS A 458 13.45 -25.36 -14.77
CA LYS A 458 13.03 -26.72 -14.39
C LYS A 458 11.52 -26.81 -14.11
N TYR A 459 10.93 -25.75 -13.55
CA TYR A 459 9.51 -25.70 -13.20
C TYR A 459 8.83 -24.51 -13.89
N PRO A 460 8.49 -24.62 -15.18
CA PRO A 460 7.87 -23.53 -15.95
C PRO A 460 6.46 -23.14 -15.46
N ALA A 461 5.88 -23.90 -14.53
CA ALA A 461 4.66 -23.52 -13.83
C ALA A 461 4.86 -22.33 -12.87
N ILE A 462 6.10 -21.99 -12.50
CA ILE A 462 6.43 -20.80 -11.71
C ILE A 462 6.18 -19.56 -12.57
N CYS A 463 5.16 -18.78 -12.22
CA CYS A 463 4.81 -17.55 -12.91
C CYS A 463 5.17 -16.28 -12.14
N ALA A 464 5.63 -16.39 -10.89
CA ALA A 464 6.01 -15.23 -10.11
C ALA A 464 7.04 -15.51 -9.01
N LEU A 465 7.97 -14.56 -8.83
CA LEU A 465 8.93 -14.49 -7.72
C LEU A 465 8.68 -13.21 -6.91
N ILE A 466 8.44 -13.35 -5.62
CA ILE A 466 8.19 -12.27 -4.66
C ILE A 466 9.43 -12.06 -3.80
N ASP A 467 9.95 -10.82 -3.82
CA ASP A 467 11.14 -10.39 -3.07
C ASP A 467 12.36 -11.36 -3.17
N PRO A 468 12.82 -11.72 -4.39
CA PRO A 468 13.95 -12.62 -4.61
C PRO A 468 15.29 -12.08 -4.11
N PHE A 469 15.44 -10.75 -4.01
CA PHE A 469 16.63 -10.06 -3.52
C PHE A 469 16.27 -8.94 -2.54
N ARG A 470 17.28 -8.46 -1.83
CA ARG A 470 17.19 -7.21 -1.07
C ARG A 470 16.86 -6.01 -1.97
N LYS A 471 16.29 -4.98 -1.35
CA LYS A 471 15.93 -3.73 -2.02
C LYS A 471 17.15 -3.00 -2.60
N GLU A 472 18.29 -3.14 -1.93
CA GLU A 472 19.51 -2.43 -2.31
C GLU A 472 20.28 -3.11 -3.45
N ASP A 473 19.95 -4.37 -3.77
CA ASP A 473 20.65 -5.18 -4.77
C ASP A 473 20.07 -4.96 -6.18
N LEU A 474 19.98 -3.68 -6.60
CA LEU A 474 19.33 -3.25 -7.85
C LEU A 474 19.91 -3.93 -9.10
N GLU A 475 21.22 -4.19 -9.11
CA GLU A 475 21.88 -4.88 -10.22
C GLU A 475 21.41 -6.33 -10.34
N GLN A 476 21.15 -7.02 -9.23
CA GLN A 476 20.66 -8.40 -9.25
C GLN A 476 19.19 -8.48 -9.66
N TRP A 477 18.38 -7.48 -9.30
CA TRP A 477 17.03 -7.34 -9.83
C TRP A 477 17.05 -7.20 -11.37
N ASP A 478 17.93 -6.34 -11.90
CA ASP A 478 18.07 -6.14 -13.35
C ASP A 478 18.61 -7.40 -14.05
N ASN A 479 19.65 -8.04 -13.49
CA ASN A 479 20.24 -9.25 -14.04
C ASN A 479 19.22 -10.40 -14.08
N LEU A 480 18.44 -10.61 -13.02
CA LEU A 480 17.40 -11.62 -12.99
C LEU A 480 16.27 -11.27 -13.98
N SER A 481 15.87 -10.00 -14.06
CA SER A 481 14.87 -9.56 -15.04
C SER A 481 15.33 -9.82 -16.47
N CYS A 482 16.61 -9.55 -16.78
CA CYS A 482 17.19 -9.81 -18.09
C CYS A 482 17.22 -11.32 -18.38
N ALA A 483 17.64 -12.14 -17.41
CA ALA A 483 17.68 -13.60 -17.54
C ALA A 483 16.28 -14.23 -17.73
N LEU A 484 15.23 -13.59 -17.18
CA LEU A 484 13.85 -14.03 -17.28
C LEU A 484 13.05 -13.38 -18.42
N SER A 485 13.67 -12.52 -19.23
CA SER A 485 12.98 -11.76 -20.29
C SER A 485 12.25 -12.64 -21.32
N ASP A 486 12.76 -13.83 -21.59
CA ASP A 486 12.15 -14.82 -22.49
C ASP A 486 11.12 -15.75 -21.79
N GLN A 487 10.93 -15.58 -20.47
CA GLN A 487 10.07 -16.44 -19.65
C GLN A 487 8.82 -15.68 -19.17
N THR A 488 7.76 -16.43 -18.84
CA THR A 488 6.49 -15.86 -18.37
C THR A 488 6.48 -15.52 -16.86
N CYS A 489 7.66 -15.41 -16.24
CA CYS A 489 7.77 -15.21 -14.79
C CYS A 489 7.82 -13.72 -14.44
N CYS A 490 6.89 -13.28 -13.57
CA CYS A 490 6.84 -11.93 -13.05
C CYS A 490 7.76 -11.76 -11.84
N LEU A 491 8.56 -10.69 -11.82
CA LEU A 491 9.25 -10.23 -10.62
C LEU A 491 8.34 -9.27 -9.86
N ILE A 492 8.10 -9.57 -8.59
CA ILE A 492 7.23 -8.81 -7.70
C ILE A 492 8.04 -8.28 -6.53
N ALA A 493 7.91 -6.99 -6.25
CA ALA A 493 8.48 -6.36 -5.06
C ALA A 493 7.39 -5.97 -4.07
N ASN A 494 7.66 -6.09 -2.77
CA ASN A 494 6.74 -5.62 -1.75
C ASN A 494 6.69 -4.07 -1.71
N ALA A 495 5.49 -3.51 -1.93
CA ALA A 495 5.28 -2.07 -2.00
C ALA A 495 5.24 -1.37 -0.63
N ALA A 496 5.48 -2.07 0.48
CA ALA A 496 6.00 -1.38 1.67
C ALA A 496 7.27 -0.53 1.35
N PHE A 497 7.90 -0.80 0.20
CA PHE A 497 8.92 0.02 -0.43
C PHE A 497 8.44 1.35 -1.07
N GLY A 498 7.17 1.44 -1.49
CA GLY A 498 6.64 2.52 -2.34
C GLY A 498 5.27 3.10 -1.93
N SER A 499 4.63 2.64 -0.85
CA SER A 499 3.34 3.18 -0.33
C SER A 499 3.48 4.40 0.58
N ARG A 500 4.70 4.90 0.79
CA ARG A 500 4.98 6.18 1.45
C ARG A 500 5.24 7.38 0.50
N PRO A 501 4.75 7.42 -0.77
CA PRO A 501 5.22 8.40 -1.76
C PRO A 501 4.68 9.83 -1.51
N CYS A 502 3.97 10.05 -0.40
CA CYS A 502 3.27 11.29 -0.09
C CYS A 502 3.94 12.05 1.06
N LEU A 503 4.59 11.35 1.98
CA LEU A 503 5.09 11.94 3.23
C LEU A 503 6.51 12.50 3.09
N TYR A 504 7.33 11.96 2.17
CA TYR A 504 8.77 12.24 2.11
C TYR A 504 9.24 12.98 0.85
N GLY A 505 8.34 13.42 -0.04
CA GLY A 505 8.71 14.16 -1.26
C GLY A 505 9.51 13.37 -2.32
N GLU A 506 10.05 12.21 -1.98
CA GLU A 506 10.78 11.31 -2.87
C GLU A 506 9.91 10.08 -3.18
N ALA A 507 9.40 10.00 -4.40
CA ALA A 507 8.84 8.76 -4.90
C ALA A 507 9.98 7.76 -5.08
N ARG A 508 10.16 6.85 -4.12
CA ARG A 508 11.16 5.79 -4.22
C ARG A 508 10.82 4.89 -5.40
N LEU A 509 11.75 4.81 -6.35
CA LEU A 509 11.62 4.03 -7.57
C LEU A 509 11.74 2.55 -7.22
N LEU A 510 10.80 1.74 -7.73
CA LEU A 510 10.90 0.27 -7.66
C LEU A 510 12.22 -0.21 -8.28
N PRO A 511 12.77 -1.35 -7.83
CA PRO A 511 13.93 -1.94 -8.48
C PRO A 511 13.70 -2.15 -9.99
N PRO A 512 14.76 -2.05 -10.82
CA PRO A 512 14.64 -2.30 -12.26
C PRO A 512 14.11 -3.70 -12.54
N GLY A 513 13.32 -3.86 -13.60
CA GLY A 513 12.77 -5.15 -14.00
C GLY A 513 11.60 -5.67 -13.15
N VAL A 514 11.16 -4.93 -12.13
CA VAL A 514 9.97 -5.29 -11.35
C VAL A 514 8.70 -5.12 -12.20
N THR A 515 7.94 -6.19 -12.30
CA THR A 515 6.72 -6.30 -13.13
C THR A 515 5.43 -6.22 -12.31
N GLY A 516 5.53 -6.36 -10.99
CA GLY A 516 4.39 -6.34 -10.07
C GLY A 516 4.74 -5.81 -8.69
N VAL A 517 3.72 -5.37 -7.95
CA VAL A 517 3.89 -4.77 -6.62
C VAL A 517 2.86 -5.30 -5.63
N ILE A 518 3.30 -5.52 -4.38
CA ILE A 518 2.39 -5.93 -3.31
C ILE A 518 1.99 -4.72 -2.45
N LEU A 519 0.72 -4.35 -2.49
CA LEU A 519 0.14 -3.31 -1.64
C LEU A 519 -0.35 -3.93 -0.33
N LYS A 520 -0.14 -3.19 0.76
CA LYS A 520 -0.59 -3.55 2.11
C LYS A 520 -1.39 -2.39 2.69
N HIS A 521 -2.53 -2.69 3.29
CA HIS A 521 -3.31 -1.72 4.06
C HIS A 521 -3.02 -1.94 5.55
N VAL A 522 -1.93 -1.34 6.03
CA VAL A 522 -1.41 -1.52 7.39
C VAL A 522 -0.96 -0.19 7.96
N ASN A 523 -0.93 -0.08 9.29
CA ASN A 523 -0.39 1.07 10.01
C ASN A 523 -0.96 2.42 9.51
N GLU A 524 -0.11 3.26 8.89
CA GLU A 524 -0.43 4.61 8.41
C GLU A 524 -1.07 4.67 7.01
N ALA A 525 -1.16 3.54 6.30
CA ALA A 525 -1.63 3.54 4.92
C ALA A 525 -3.10 3.96 4.82
N THR A 526 -3.39 5.03 4.07
CA THR A 526 -4.76 5.52 3.85
C THR A 526 -5.38 4.92 2.58
N ILE A 527 -6.71 4.98 2.45
CA ILE A 527 -7.41 4.56 1.22
C ILE A 527 -6.95 5.39 0.01
N SER A 528 -6.72 6.68 0.19
CA SER A 528 -6.18 7.57 -0.85
C SER A 528 -4.76 7.20 -1.29
N ASP A 529 -3.92 6.68 -0.40
CA ASP A 529 -2.58 6.19 -0.76
C ASP A 529 -2.66 4.93 -1.63
N LEU A 530 -3.57 4.01 -1.29
CA LEU A 530 -3.80 2.79 -2.09
C LEU A 530 -4.37 3.10 -3.47
N LEU A 531 -5.33 4.04 -3.56
CA LEU A 531 -5.88 4.54 -4.82
C LEU A 531 -4.77 5.19 -5.68
N ARG A 532 -3.83 5.91 -5.06
CA ARG A 532 -2.70 6.53 -5.77
C ARG A 532 -1.71 5.47 -6.25
N ALA A 533 -1.38 4.48 -5.43
CA ALA A 533 -0.44 3.42 -5.77
C ALA A 533 -0.95 2.58 -6.95
N THR A 534 -2.23 2.21 -6.94
CA THR A 534 -2.90 1.46 -8.03
C THR A 534 -3.01 2.29 -9.31
N SER A 535 -3.27 3.60 -9.22
CA SER A 535 -3.35 4.47 -10.41
C SER A 535 -2.04 4.63 -11.17
N LYS A 536 -0.90 4.54 -10.48
CA LYS A 536 0.44 4.63 -11.08
C LYS A 536 0.90 3.32 -11.70
N GLY A 537 0.37 2.19 -11.23
CA GLY A 537 0.75 0.84 -11.64
C GLY A 537 -0.13 0.20 -12.70
N LYS A 538 -0.77 0.96 -13.62
CA LYS A 538 -1.71 0.40 -14.61
C LYS A 538 -1.11 -0.75 -15.45
N ASP A 539 0.20 -0.70 -15.69
CA ASP A 539 0.92 -1.73 -16.46
C ASP A 539 1.53 -2.84 -15.58
N SER A 540 1.56 -2.67 -14.25
CA SER A 540 2.15 -3.64 -13.32
C SER A 540 1.10 -4.53 -12.65
N SER A 541 1.47 -5.78 -12.40
CA SER A 541 0.63 -6.72 -11.65
C SER A 541 0.54 -6.27 -10.20
N THR A 542 -0.55 -5.59 -9.84
CA THR A 542 -0.81 -5.15 -8.46
C THR A 542 -1.48 -6.27 -7.67
N ILE A 543 -0.92 -6.55 -6.49
CA ILE A 543 -1.36 -7.59 -5.58
C ILE A 543 -1.74 -6.91 -4.27
N LEU A 544 -2.94 -7.15 -3.77
CA LEU A 544 -3.30 -6.72 -2.41
C LEU A 544 -3.03 -7.86 -1.43
N GLU A 545 -2.24 -7.60 -0.40
CA GLU A 545 -1.86 -8.58 0.62
C GLU A 545 -2.32 -8.11 2.00
N GLN A 546 -2.83 -9.05 2.81
CA GLN A 546 -2.85 -8.86 4.24
C GLN A 546 -1.48 -9.20 4.82
N SER A 547 -0.92 -8.33 5.64
CA SER A 547 0.32 -8.57 6.37
C SER A 547 0.11 -8.40 7.86
N GLY A 548 0.79 -9.21 8.66
CA GLY A 548 0.71 -9.15 10.12
C GLY A 548 -0.51 -9.90 10.69
N PRO A 549 -0.77 -9.72 11.99
CA PRO A 549 -1.81 -10.49 12.68
C PRO A 549 -3.20 -10.22 12.09
N GLU A 550 -3.95 -11.29 11.92
CA GLU A 550 -5.29 -11.28 11.33
C GLU A 550 -6.28 -10.48 12.14
N VAL A 551 -6.99 -9.56 11.50
CA VAL A 551 -8.09 -8.84 12.16
C VAL A 551 -9.43 -9.26 11.58
N CYS A 552 -10.41 -9.48 12.44
CA CYS A 552 -11.75 -9.97 12.11
C CYS A 552 -12.62 -8.91 11.41
N ASP A 553 -12.15 -8.44 10.27
CA ASP A 553 -12.83 -7.48 9.40
C ASP A 553 -12.62 -7.93 7.94
N ASP A 554 -13.71 -8.08 7.18
CA ASP A 554 -13.73 -8.68 5.84
C ASP A 554 -13.48 -7.69 4.70
N TYR A 555 -13.19 -6.43 5.03
CA TYR A 555 -13.04 -5.32 4.08
C TYR A 555 -12.01 -5.54 2.97
N LEU A 556 -11.03 -6.44 3.16
CA LEU A 556 -9.92 -6.62 2.24
C LEU A 556 -10.38 -7.10 0.85
N ALA A 557 -11.44 -7.91 0.80
CA ALA A 557 -12.05 -8.36 -0.45
C ALA A 557 -12.73 -7.19 -1.18
N ASP A 558 -13.53 -6.38 -0.47
CA ASP A 558 -14.15 -5.16 -1.02
C ASP A 558 -13.10 -4.15 -1.49
N LEU A 559 -12.01 -3.99 -0.73
CA LEU A 559 -10.89 -3.13 -1.07
C LEU A 559 -10.18 -3.61 -2.34
N ALA A 560 -9.92 -4.91 -2.47
CA ALA A 560 -9.31 -5.49 -3.68
C ALA A 560 -10.15 -5.23 -4.94
N VAL A 561 -11.46 -5.50 -4.86
CA VAL A 561 -12.41 -5.27 -5.95
C VAL A 561 -12.56 -3.78 -6.26
N GLY A 562 -12.71 -2.92 -5.24
CA GLY A 562 -12.86 -1.48 -5.40
C GLY A 562 -11.62 -0.81 -6.01
N LEU A 563 -10.42 -1.23 -5.59
CA LEU A 563 -9.15 -0.80 -6.17
C LEU A 563 -8.92 -1.34 -7.59
N GLY A 564 -9.57 -2.45 -7.95
CA GLY A 564 -9.39 -3.15 -9.22
C GLY A 564 -8.00 -3.78 -9.35
N VAL A 565 -7.50 -4.39 -8.27
CA VAL A 565 -6.24 -5.15 -8.31
C VAL A 565 -6.46 -6.47 -9.05
N LYS A 566 -5.39 -7.02 -9.65
CA LYS A 566 -5.50 -8.27 -10.42
C LYS A 566 -5.42 -9.52 -9.55
N PHE A 567 -4.67 -9.42 -8.44
CA PHE A 567 -4.49 -10.52 -7.51
C PHE A 567 -4.72 -10.09 -6.07
N VAL A 568 -5.13 -11.05 -5.25
CA VAL A 568 -5.21 -10.89 -3.81
C VAL A 568 -4.50 -12.04 -3.13
N LYS A 569 -3.59 -11.74 -2.19
CA LYS A 569 -2.91 -12.73 -1.35
C LYS A 569 -3.53 -12.70 0.05
N LEU A 570 -4.30 -13.73 0.36
CA LEU A 570 -5.08 -13.85 1.60
C LEU A 570 -4.53 -14.93 2.55
N GLY A 571 -3.35 -15.49 2.26
CA GLY A 571 -2.79 -16.62 3.02
C GLY A 571 -3.43 -17.97 2.66
N GLY A 572 -3.34 -18.95 3.56
CA GLY A 572 -3.86 -20.29 3.37
C GLY A 572 -5.37 -20.44 3.64
N LEU A 573 -5.93 -21.61 3.31
CA LEU A 573 -7.38 -21.91 3.41
C LEU A 573 -7.83 -22.46 4.77
N ARG A 574 -7.20 -21.99 5.85
CA ARG A 574 -7.60 -22.30 7.23
C ARG A 574 -7.89 -20.98 7.97
N GLY A 575 -8.23 -21.02 9.25
CA GLY A 575 -8.43 -19.82 10.09
C GLY A 575 -9.74 -19.07 9.85
N GLY A 576 -10.42 -18.67 10.93
CA GLY A 576 -11.75 -18.04 10.83
C GLY A 576 -11.75 -16.70 10.10
N VAL A 577 -10.74 -15.85 10.35
CA VAL A 577 -10.61 -14.53 9.73
C VAL A 577 -10.31 -14.65 8.23
N ARG A 578 -9.33 -15.47 7.85
CA ARG A 578 -9.03 -15.75 6.43
C ARG A 578 -10.22 -16.32 5.67
N LEU A 579 -10.94 -17.27 6.26
CA LEU A 579 -12.14 -17.81 5.62
C LEU A 579 -13.21 -16.73 5.41
N ALA A 580 -13.33 -15.73 6.28
CA ALA A 580 -14.22 -14.59 6.06
C ALA A 580 -13.81 -13.79 4.80
N TRP A 581 -12.52 -13.58 4.54
CA TRP A 581 -12.07 -12.91 3.31
C TRP A 581 -12.37 -13.70 2.04
N TYR A 582 -12.10 -15.01 2.04
CA TYR A 582 -12.44 -15.87 0.91
C TYR A 582 -13.95 -15.94 0.68
N ASN A 583 -14.75 -16.01 1.75
CA ASN A 583 -16.21 -15.99 1.67
C ASN A 583 -16.72 -14.68 1.11
N ARG A 584 -16.22 -13.54 1.61
CA ARG A 584 -16.59 -12.22 1.10
C ARG A 584 -16.22 -12.05 -0.38
N LEU A 585 -15.09 -12.60 -0.83
CA LEU A 585 -14.72 -12.59 -2.24
C LEU A 585 -15.70 -13.39 -3.12
N MET A 586 -16.21 -14.52 -2.62
CA MET A 586 -17.26 -15.30 -3.31
C MET A 586 -18.60 -14.55 -3.32
N GLU A 587 -18.97 -13.91 -2.21
CA GLU A 587 -20.19 -13.08 -2.14
C GLU A 587 -20.13 -11.92 -3.13
N LEU A 588 -18.99 -11.24 -3.25
CA LEU A 588 -18.78 -10.16 -4.22
C LEU A 588 -18.94 -10.65 -5.65
N GLU A 589 -18.40 -11.82 -6.00
CA GLU A 589 -18.60 -12.41 -7.33
C GLU A 589 -20.09 -12.65 -7.63
N GLU A 590 -20.85 -13.16 -6.66
CA GLU A 590 -22.30 -13.38 -6.78
C GLU A 590 -23.10 -12.06 -6.82
N GLU A 591 -22.69 -11.03 -6.08
CA GLU A 591 -23.29 -9.69 -6.11
C GLU A 591 -23.11 -9.04 -7.49
N LEU A 592 -21.90 -9.08 -8.05
CA LEU A 592 -21.58 -8.48 -9.35
C LEU A 592 -22.27 -9.21 -10.51
N ASP A 593 -22.34 -10.54 -10.44
CA ASP A 593 -23.02 -11.35 -11.45
C ASP A 593 -24.54 -11.07 -11.46
N ARG A 594 -25.16 -10.97 -10.27
CA ARG A 594 -26.59 -10.59 -10.16
C ARG A 594 -26.87 -9.19 -10.71
N GLN A 595 -25.90 -8.28 -10.61
CA GLN A 595 -26.00 -6.94 -11.19
C GLN A 595 -25.69 -6.91 -12.69
N GLY A 596 -25.19 -8.00 -13.28
CA GLY A 596 -24.83 -8.08 -14.70
C GLY A 596 -23.58 -7.28 -15.07
N ILE A 597 -22.72 -6.97 -14.08
CA ILE A 597 -21.51 -6.16 -14.25
C ILE A 597 -20.23 -6.96 -13.94
N LEU A 598 -20.31 -8.28 -13.80
CA LEU A 598 -19.15 -9.12 -13.54
C LEU A 598 -18.24 -9.17 -14.79
N GLY A 599 -16.99 -8.74 -14.62
CA GLY A 599 -15.98 -8.77 -15.65
C GLY A 599 -15.52 -10.18 -16.00
N LYS A 600 -14.97 -10.31 -17.20
CA LYS A 600 -14.38 -11.59 -17.63
C LYS A 600 -13.06 -11.80 -16.93
N PRO A 601 -12.76 -13.02 -16.45
CA PRO A 601 -11.49 -13.29 -15.81
C PRO A 601 -10.35 -12.98 -16.81
N PRO A 602 -9.34 -12.19 -16.41
CA PRO A 602 -8.24 -11.86 -17.28
C PRO A 602 -7.46 -13.14 -17.66
N PRO A 603 -6.89 -13.21 -18.87
CA PRO A 603 -6.08 -14.35 -19.28
C PRO A 603 -4.83 -14.47 -18.38
N LEU A 604 -4.56 -15.69 -17.92
CA LEU A 604 -3.33 -16.05 -17.22
C LEU A 604 -2.38 -16.80 -18.17
N PRO A 605 -1.05 -16.63 -18.04
CA PRO A 605 -0.36 -15.69 -17.16
C PRO A 605 -0.49 -14.25 -17.68
N LEU A 606 -0.52 -13.27 -16.77
CA LEU A 606 -0.41 -11.88 -17.15
C LEU A 606 1.02 -11.65 -17.65
N HIS A 607 1.21 -11.63 -18.96
CA HIS A 607 2.50 -11.30 -19.55
C HIS A 607 3.01 -9.97 -18.98
N PRO A 608 4.31 -9.84 -18.64
CA PRO A 608 4.86 -8.54 -18.32
C PRO A 608 4.60 -7.59 -19.49
N PRO A 609 4.27 -6.30 -19.24
CA PRO A 609 4.22 -5.32 -20.32
C PRO A 609 5.57 -5.35 -21.03
N LEU A 610 5.56 -5.53 -22.36
CA LEU A 610 6.77 -5.50 -23.17
C LEU A 610 7.55 -4.23 -22.83
N TYR A 611 8.75 -4.39 -22.27
CA TYR A 611 9.64 -3.27 -21.95
C TYR A 611 9.85 -2.48 -23.25
N ALA A 612 9.28 -1.28 -23.34
CA ALA A 612 9.70 -0.33 -24.35
C ALA A 612 11.16 -0.02 -24.04
N GLN A 613 12.06 -0.50 -24.92
CA GLN A 613 13.49 -0.22 -24.81
C GLN A 613 13.68 1.27 -24.56
N HIS A 614 14.22 1.63 -23.40
CA HIS A 614 14.78 2.95 -23.20
C HIS A 614 15.93 3.08 -24.20
N GLN A 615 15.63 3.60 -25.39
CA GLN A 615 16.64 4.17 -26.26
C GLN A 615 17.25 5.31 -25.46
N THR A 616 18.44 5.08 -24.95
CA THR A 616 19.37 6.11 -24.52
C THR A 616 19.59 7.01 -25.74
N SER A 617 18.86 8.12 -25.81
CA SER A 617 19.11 9.15 -26.80
C SER A 617 20.44 9.82 -26.46
N SER A 618 21.53 9.25 -26.98
CA SER A 618 22.82 9.93 -27.08
C SER A 618 22.63 11.16 -27.94
N ILE A 619 22.69 12.32 -27.31
CA ILE A 619 22.80 13.62 -27.98
C ILE A 619 24.13 13.61 -28.72
N LEU A 620 24.07 13.43 -30.04
CA LEU A 620 25.18 13.72 -30.93
C LEU A 620 24.63 14.51 -32.13
N SER A 621 25.00 15.78 -32.10
CA SER A 621 24.81 16.81 -33.10
C SER A 621 25.41 16.41 -34.44
N THR A 622 24.65 16.56 -35.52
CA THR A 622 25.15 17.12 -36.78
C THR A 622 23.98 17.61 -37.64
N PRO A 623 24.09 18.78 -38.27
CA PRO A 623 23.02 19.38 -39.07
C PRO A 623 23.16 18.93 -40.53
N LEU A 624 22.06 18.74 -41.27
CA LEU A 624 22.04 19.01 -42.71
C LEU A 624 20.63 18.93 -43.34
N SER A 625 20.30 20.03 -44.01
CA SER A 625 19.60 20.15 -45.29
C SER A 625 18.11 19.82 -45.38
N LEU A 626 17.33 20.91 -45.35
CA LEU A 626 16.01 21.02 -45.97
C LEU A 626 16.14 21.12 -47.50
N SER A 627 15.41 20.28 -48.24
CA SER A 627 14.73 20.65 -49.50
C SER A 627 13.60 19.65 -49.82
N PRO A 628 12.57 20.03 -50.60
CA PRO A 628 11.18 19.66 -50.32
C PRO A 628 10.46 18.85 -51.43
N HIS A 629 9.21 18.49 -51.13
CA HIS A 629 8.08 18.11 -52.01
C HIS A 629 7.63 16.62 -51.98
N PRO A 630 6.39 16.30 -52.40
CA PRO A 630 5.19 16.44 -51.57
C PRO A 630 4.29 15.19 -51.65
N CYS A 631 3.48 14.87 -50.63
CA CYS A 631 2.26 14.10 -50.87
C CYS A 631 1.23 14.34 -49.75
N SER A 632 0.17 15.00 -50.18
CA SER A 632 -1.11 15.23 -49.55
C SER A 632 -1.83 13.94 -49.15
N LEU A 633 -2.43 13.92 -47.97
CA LEU A 633 -3.78 13.37 -47.77
C LEU A 633 -4.43 14.05 -46.55
N SER A 634 -5.65 14.50 -46.78
CA SER A 634 -6.46 15.46 -46.06
C SER A 634 -7.11 14.91 -44.80
N TYR A 635 -7.07 15.66 -43.70
CA TYR A 635 -7.99 15.52 -42.57
C TYR A 635 -9.31 16.25 -42.85
N PRO A 636 -10.48 15.70 -42.47
CA PRO A 636 -11.74 16.44 -42.54
C PRO A 636 -11.86 17.43 -41.36
N PRO A 637 -12.58 18.56 -41.52
CA PRO A 637 -12.79 19.52 -40.43
C PRO A 637 -13.88 19.02 -39.46
N PRO A 638 -13.92 19.56 -38.22
CA PRO A 638 -14.87 19.12 -37.21
C PRO A 638 -16.29 19.59 -37.54
N LEU A 639 -17.25 18.66 -37.45
CA LEU A 639 -18.66 18.92 -37.61
C LEU A 639 -19.19 19.78 -36.46
N SER A 640 -19.92 20.83 -36.85
CA SER A 640 -20.59 21.79 -35.98
C SER A 640 -21.74 21.14 -35.20
N LEU A 641 -21.78 21.42 -33.89
CA LEU A 641 -22.80 21.02 -32.90
C LEU A 641 -24.25 21.40 -33.29
N TYR A 642 -24.44 22.20 -34.34
CA TYR A 642 -25.74 22.69 -34.80
C TYR A 642 -26.53 21.67 -35.63
N ALA A 643 -25.86 20.67 -36.24
CA ALA A 643 -26.54 19.65 -37.05
C ALA A 643 -27.23 18.58 -36.18
N LEU A 644 -26.68 18.25 -35.00
CA LEU A 644 -27.26 17.28 -34.08
C LEU A 644 -28.55 17.78 -33.40
N ILE A 645 -28.70 19.10 -33.25
CA ILE A 645 -29.85 19.70 -32.56
C ILE A 645 -31.09 19.71 -33.47
N LEU A 646 -30.92 19.79 -34.79
CA LEU A 646 -32.04 19.75 -35.74
C LEU A 646 -32.58 18.33 -35.95
N GLU A 647 -31.71 17.31 -36.01
CA GLU A 647 -32.14 15.90 -36.13
C GLU A 647 -32.87 15.40 -34.87
N PHE A 648 -32.50 15.88 -33.67
CA PHE A 648 -33.21 15.52 -32.44
C PHE A 648 -34.60 16.18 -32.34
N SER A 649 -34.79 17.36 -32.94
CA SER A 649 -36.08 18.06 -32.94
C SER A 649 -37.10 17.41 -33.90
N GLU A 650 -36.66 16.90 -35.05
CA GLU A 650 -37.55 16.17 -35.97
C GLU A 650 -37.92 14.77 -35.44
N TYR A 651 -37.04 14.13 -34.67
CA TYR A 651 -37.32 12.83 -34.05
C TYR A 651 -38.38 12.92 -32.95
N CYS A 652 -38.31 13.95 -32.10
CA CYS A 652 -39.31 14.17 -31.05
C CYS A 652 -40.69 14.58 -31.59
N VAL A 653 -40.75 15.33 -32.69
CA VAL A 653 -42.05 15.73 -33.29
C VAL A 653 -42.73 14.58 -34.02
N LYS A 654 -41.99 13.62 -34.58
CA LYS A 654 -42.56 12.44 -35.26
C LYS A 654 -43.04 11.32 -34.31
N HIS A 655 -42.56 11.26 -33.07
CA HIS A 655 -42.92 10.19 -32.12
C HIS A 655 -43.90 10.59 -31.00
N LEU A 656 -44.26 11.88 -30.88
CA LEU A 656 -45.22 12.35 -29.85
C LEU A 656 -46.66 12.57 -30.37
N CYS A 657 -46.96 12.26 -31.64
CA CYS A 657 -48.32 12.38 -32.22
C CYS A 657 -48.99 11.03 -32.57
N ALA A 658 -48.52 9.91 -32.02
CA ALA A 658 -49.08 8.58 -32.31
C ALA A 658 -49.87 7.91 -31.17
N ASP A 659 -49.98 8.55 -29.99
CA ASP A 659 -50.78 8.05 -28.85
C ASP A 659 -51.84 9.07 -28.40
N SER A 660 -52.70 9.48 -29.34
CA SER A 660 -53.99 10.08 -29.00
C SER A 660 -55.03 9.76 -30.09
N GLU A 661 -55.60 8.56 -30.03
CA GLU A 661 -56.97 8.22 -30.45
C GLU A 661 -57.42 6.91 -29.80
#